data_AF-A0A941ZGM7-F1
#
_entry.id   AF-A0A941ZGM7-F1
#
_cell.length_a   1.000
_cell.length_b   1.000
_cell.length_c   1.000
_cell.angle_alpha   90.00
_cell.angle_beta   90.00
_cell.angle_gamma   90.00
#
_symmetry.space_group_name_H-M   'P 1'
#
loop_
_entity.id
_entity.type
_entity.pdbx_description
1 polymer ?
#
loop_
_entity_poly.entity_id
_entity_poly.type
_entity_poly.pdbx_seq_one_letter_code
_entity_poly.pdbx_strand_id
1 'polypeptide(L)'
;MAIANWSNSQVVAQLDSGTKWSGSTITYAFPTTAAGMYSQGEATAFRAVSAAQQVYFLLALQTWDDLIPQNFEQTTSISSDIEMAYTTSNIDYAHAYYPTIGSAWFNPSYSDVTSPTIGGYGFCTLIHELGHALGLNHMGDYNGSGSWTPSSYQDTVVLSIMSYFGPAGTGNYTSSDIMPADWVAADGTGYSAQTPMVNDVMTIQYIYGTSTTTRTGDTAYGFSSNITGSLANLYDFSINKNPILTIFDSGGNDTLNFSGWSTPSYISLEPGTYSSCNSMTNNIGIAYSATIENAIGGSGNDVLLGNSSANRLDGGAGNDQFDGKAGDDILTGGAGNDTINGGDGNDTAIFASAFANYTISYNAGSATFTLTNATTGTDTVTNVENFQFSDVTKTAASLTGSTPVSDTIAPTLSSMTPADNAIGVAASANLVLTFSETVQAGLGNIVIYNVDGTVAKTIAANDTSQVTISGSTVTINPTTDLNSGNSYYVNIAAGAIKDLSGNSYAGLTGTTAYSFSTVASAIADDYPWSTSTTGVVTVNGSAKGGVIETVNDADLFKVSLTAGSTYVFELDRTSGGLADPYLRLYDPSVNLAAFDDDGGANGNAKIVYTATTTGTYYLGAFDYDSGTGGYTIKASTAVDDYPWSTSTTGVVTVDGTVSHGTIEIAYDADLFKVTLTAGQTYDFDLVRTSGGLTDPYLYLYDSSVNLVAFDDNSGSSGNAHITFTATTSGTYYLGASDYDSGIGGYTLSAATNTSPGTTTGLIIDGTNGDDILHGQNGNDILIGYAGNDILDGGGGTDTAYYGGNINEYDIVLYNDGMTVDDLVGNEGFDQLYNMERMEFADQGLAFDVDGPTSAGGIYRLYQATFDRTPDWEGLGYWIAQADRGEGAIAMAIDFTYSTEFQQMYGVTTRDNYLTGANIENVVSGFYQHVLHRAADQAGLNYYVNVIVTHEKTVGQVLAEISDSPENYVQTIGQMQNGIDYVPWYH
;
A
#
# COMPACT_ATOMS: atom_id res chain seq x y z
N MET A 1 21.61 -31.62 20.83
CA MET A 1 20.96 -30.29 20.82
C MET A 1 21.00 -29.85 19.38
N ALA A 2 19.92 -29.29 18.83
CA ALA A 2 20.00 -28.70 17.50
C ALA A 2 21.08 -27.60 17.53
N ILE A 3 21.92 -27.55 16.50
CA ILE A 3 22.92 -26.49 16.36
C ILE A 3 22.23 -25.12 16.24
N ALA A 4 22.93 -24.04 16.54
CA ALA A 4 22.39 -22.70 16.37
C ALA A 4 22.08 -22.43 14.88
N ASN A 5 20.94 -21.79 14.61
CA ASN A 5 20.61 -21.23 13.30
C ASN A 5 20.85 -19.72 13.37
N TRP A 6 21.83 -19.21 12.65
CA TRP A 6 22.26 -17.81 12.75
C TRP A 6 21.46 -16.88 11.82
N SER A 7 21.21 -15.65 12.28
CA SER A 7 20.76 -14.56 11.40
C SER A 7 21.87 -14.11 10.46
N ASN A 8 21.51 -13.39 9.39
CA ASN A 8 22.50 -12.79 8.48
C ASN A 8 23.49 -11.88 9.23
N SER A 9 23.01 -11.08 10.19
CA SER A 9 23.88 -10.24 11.03
C SER A 9 24.88 -11.04 11.87
N GLN A 10 24.47 -12.20 12.41
CA GLN A 10 25.37 -13.10 13.14
C GLN A 10 26.41 -13.74 12.22
N VAL A 11 26.02 -14.12 11.00
CA VAL A 11 26.94 -14.62 9.97
C VAL A 11 27.98 -13.55 9.60
N VAL A 12 27.53 -12.33 9.31
CA VAL A 12 28.44 -11.20 8.99
C VAL A 12 29.39 -10.94 10.17
N ALA A 13 28.88 -10.89 11.39
CA ALA A 13 29.70 -10.67 12.58
C ALA A 13 30.75 -11.78 12.80
N GLN A 14 30.44 -13.03 12.43
CA GLN A 14 31.40 -14.14 12.49
C GLN A 14 32.46 -14.02 11.39
N LEU A 15 32.04 -13.76 10.15
CA LEU A 15 32.92 -13.74 8.99
C LEU A 15 33.74 -12.46 8.88
N ASP A 16 33.31 -11.32 9.40
CA ASP A 16 34.11 -10.08 9.39
C ASP A 16 35.28 -10.18 10.38
N SER A 17 36.53 -10.20 9.90
CA SER A 17 37.72 -10.21 10.76
C SER A 17 37.95 -8.88 11.49
N GLY A 18 37.19 -7.83 11.14
CA GLY A 18 37.37 -6.47 11.64
C GLY A 18 38.54 -5.73 10.99
N THR A 19 39.18 -6.31 9.98
CA THR A 19 40.30 -5.70 9.24
C THR A 19 40.01 -5.66 7.74
N LYS A 20 40.40 -4.57 7.07
CA LYS A 20 40.20 -4.37 5.63
C LYS A 20 41.26 -3.48 5.00
N TRP A 21 41.40 -3.55 3.68
CA TRP A 21 42.20 -2.59 2.92
C TRP A 21 41.46 -1.27 2.73
N SER A 22 42.20 -0.17 2.58
CA SER A 22 41.64 1.17 2.39
C SER A 22 41.95 1.73 1.01
N GLY A 23 41.03 2.50 0.43
CA GLY A 23 41.20 3.15 -0.87
C GLY A 23 40.36 2.50 -1.97
N SER A 24 40.49 3.01 -3.19
CA SER A 24 39.76 2.55 -4.38
C SER A 24 40.46 1.40 -5.13
N THR A 25 41.66 1.02 -4.68
CA THR A 25 42.50 0.02 -5.35
C THR A 25 43.13 -0.87 -4.30
N ILE A 26 43.07 -2.18 -4.52
CA ILE A 26 43.77 -3.19 -3.72
C ILE A 26 44.91 -3.74 -4.59
N THR A 27 46.14 -3.49 -4.19
CA THR A 27 47.31 -3.90 -4.96
C THR A 27 47.72 -5.33 -4.66
N TYR A 28 48.10 -6.10 -5.68
CA TYR A 28 48.62 -7.45 -5.49
C TYR A 28 49.95 -7.67 -6.21
N ALA A 29 50.74 -8.62 -5.71
CA ALA A 29 52.03 -8.98 -6.32
C ALA A 29 52.28 -10.49 -6.32
N PHE A 30 53.02 -10.94 -7.34
CA PHE A 30 53.63 -12.26 -7.39
C PHE A 30 55.14 -12.09 -7.15
N PRO A 31 55.61 -12.12 -5.89
CA PRO A 31 57.01 -11.89 -5.58
C PRO A 31 57.92 -12.90 -6.29
N THR A 32 59.10 -12.45 -6.71
CA THR A 32 60.16 -13.33 -7.27
C THR A 32 61.22 -13.72 -6.25
N THR A 33 61.21 -13.05 -5.10
CA THR A 33 62.04 -13.31 -3.91
C THR A 33 61.20 -13.06 -2.66
N ALA A 34 61.45 -13.80 -1.57
CA ALA A 34 60.82 -13.50 -0.28
C ALA A 34 61.41 -12.21 0.33
N ALA A 35 60.79 -11.06 0.04
CA ALA A 35 61.29 -9.73 0.43
C ALA A 35 60.30 -8.89 1.26
N GLY A 36 59.02 -9.29 1.35
CA GLY A 36 57.94 -8.48 1.90
C GLY A 36 57.22 -9.12 3.09
N MET A 37 56.11 -9.81 2.82
CA MET A 37 55.06 -10.10 3.80
C MET A 37 55.07 -11.59 4.20
N TYR A 38 55.70 -11.93 5.32
CA TYR A 38 55.70 -13.28 5.90
C TYR A 38 55.90 -13.22 7.42
N SER A 39 55.38 -14.19 8.18
CA SER A 39 55.49 -14.17 9.65
C SER A 39 55.78 -15.52 10.31
N GLN A 40 55.55 -16.64 9.61
CA GLN A 40 55.75 -17.99 10.10
C GLN A 40 56.96 -18.69 9.48
N GLY A 41 57.90 -17.95 8.87
CA GLY A 41 59.17 -18.49 8.35
C GLY A 41 59.10 -18.99 6.90
N GLU A 42 58.04 -18.64 6.17
CA GLU A 42 57.74 -19.01 4.79
C GLU A 42 58.87 -18.69 3.82
N ALA A 43 59.64 -17.63 4.09
CA ALA A 43 60.80 -17.20 3.31
C ALA A 43 61.88 -18.30 3.14
N THR A 44 61.98 -19.25 4.08
CA THR A 44 63.06 -20.26 4.12
C THR A 44 62.99 -21.25 2.95
N ALA A 45 61.78 -21.61 2.51
CA ALA A 45 61.55 -22.50 1.37
C ALA A 45 60.65 -21.86 0.31
N PHE A 46 60.81 -20.55 0.12
CA PHE A 46 60.07 -19.77 -0.85
C PHE A 46 60.22 -20.30 -2.27
N ARG A 47 59.11 -20.30 -3.02
CA ARG A 47 59.08 -20.52 -4.47
C ARG A 47 58.11 -19.53 -5.12
N ALA A 48 58.61 -18.78 -6.10
CA ALA A 48 57.81 -17.84 -6.88
C ALA A 48 56.71 -18.55 -7.70
N VAL A 49 55.59 -17.86 -7.92
CA VAL A 49 54.53 -18.29 -8.83
C VAL A 49 54.97 -18.05 -10.27
N SER A 50 55.04 -19.11 -11.09
CA SER A 50 55.41 -18.97 -12.51
C SER A 50 54.30 -18.28 -13.31
N ALA A 51 54.63 -17.66 -14.45
CA ALA A 51 53.63 -16.99 -15.30
C ALA A 51 52.47 -17.91 -15.72
N ALA A 52 52.75 -19.20 -15.96
CA ALA A 52 51.71 -20.19 -16.28
C ALA A 52 50.79 -20.52 -15.09
N GLN A 53 51.22 -20.25 -13.87
CA GLN A 53 50.44 -20.47 -12.65
C GLN A 53 49.70 -19.20 -12.20
N GLN A 54 50.24 -18.02 -12.50
CA GLN A 54 49.62 -16.74 -12.15
C GLN A 54 48.19 -16.62 -12.67
N VAL A 55 47.89 -17.21 -13.84
CA VAL A 55 46.54 -17.21 -14.43
C VAL A 55 45.46 -17.76 -13.50
N TYR A 56 45.79 -18.72 -12.63
CA TYR A 56 44.83 -19.30 -11.69
C TYR A 56 44.55 -18.38 -10.50
N PHE A 57 45.58 -17.72 -10.00
CA PHE A 57 45.44 -16.71 -8.94
C PHE A 57 44.69 -15.48 -9.43
N LEU A 58 44.97 -15.05 -10.67
CA LEU A 58 44.24 -13.95 -11.31
C LEU A 58 42.75 -14.30 -11.48
N LEU A 59 42.44 -15.55 -11.86
CA LEU A 59 41.06 -16.01 -11.94
C LEU A 59 40.37 -15.99 -10.57
N ALA A 60 41.04 -16.45 -9.50
CA ALA A 60 40.50 -16.43 -8.14
C ALA A 60 40.39 -15.00 -7.55
N LEU A 61 41.29 -14.08 -7.93
CA LEU A 61 41.15 -12.67 -7.58
C LEU A 61 39.94 -12.04 -8.29
N GLN A 62 39.73 -12.36 -9.57
CA GLN A 62 38.61 -11.83 -10.34
C GLN A 62 37.25 -12.22 -9.73
N THR A 63 37.12 -13.40 -9.09
CA THR A 63 35.89 -13.79 -8.39
C THR A 63 35.58 -12.92 -7.16
N TRP A 64 36.56 -12.21 -6.61
CA TRP A 64 36.37 -11.22 -5.55
C TRP A 64 36.23 -9.80 -6.10
N ASP A 65 37.01 -9.44 -7.12
CA ASP A 65 36.96 -8.14 -7.81
C ASP A 65 35.54 -7.81 -8.31
N ASP A 66 34.85 -8.81 -8.88
CA ASP A 66 33.47 -8.66 -9.36
C ASP A 66 32.46 -8.24 -8.26
N LEU A 67 32.77 -8.45 -6.98
CA LEU A 67 31.79 -8.29 -5.90
C LEU A 67 31.83 -6.91 -5.24
N ILE A 68 32.97 -6.21 -5.33
CA ILE A 68 33.27 -5.01 -4.55
C ILE A 68 33.67 -3.83 -5.45
N PRO A 69 33.55 -2.57 -5.00
CA PRO A 69 33.86 -1.40 -5.83
C PRO A 69 35.36 -1.12 -6.02
N GLN A 70 36.25 -1.76 -5.24
CA GLN A 70 37.69 -1.58 -5.38
C GLN A 70 38.25 -2.42 -6.52
N ASN A 71 39.15 -1.82 -7.31
CA ASN A 71 39.84 -2.54 -8.38
C ASN A 71 41.07 -3.27 -7.86
N PHE A 72 41.30 -4.50 -8.31
CA PHE A 72 42.57 -5.19 -8.09
C PHE A 72 43.64 -4.80 -9.11
N GLU A 73 44.78 -4.27 -8.66
CA GLU A 73 45.88 -3.84 -9.54
C GLU A 73 47.19 -4.58 -9.24
N GLN A 74 47.80 -5.18 -10.27
CA GLN A 74 49.10 -5.84 -10.10
C GLN A 74 50.24 -4.81 -9.95
N THR A 75 51.09 -4.99 -8.96
CA THR A 75 52.32 -4.20 -8.78
C THR A 75 53.59 -5.05 -8.81
N THR A 76 54.72 -4.41 -9.13
CA THR A 76 56.07 -4.99 -9.06
C THR A 76 56.86 -4.53 -7.82
N SER A 77 56.21 -3.73 -6.97
CA SER A 77 56.75 -3.23 -5.71
C SER A 77 57.00 -4.35 -4.70
N ILE A 78 57.95 -4.14 -3.78
CA ILE A 78 58.14 -4.95 -2.57
C ILE A 78 57.10 -4.61 -1.47
N SER A 79 56.12 -3.77 -1.81
CA SER A 79 55.02 -3.31 -0.96
C SER A 79 53.76 -3.32 -1.82
N SER A 80 52.97 -4.38 -1.66
CA SER A 80 51.61 -4.57 -2.18
C SER A 80 50.68 -4.85 -1.00
N ASP A 81 49.37 -4.78 -1.21
CA ASP A 81 48.41 -5.18 -0.20
C ASP A 81 48.37 -6.71 -0.08
N ILE A 82 48.40 -7.42 -1.21
CA ILE A 82 48.36 -8.89 -1.24
C ILE A 82 49.59 -9.49 -1.95
N GLU A 83 50.31 -10.40 -1.28
CA GLU A 83 51.39 -11.19 -1.89
C GLU A 83 51.00 -12.67 -2.01
N MET A 84 51.10 -13.26 -3.21
CA MET A 84 50.79 -14.69 -3.42
C MET A 84 52.04 -15.47 -3.79
N ALA A 85 52.36 -16.53 -3.02
CA ALA A 85 53.56 -17.32 -3.24
C ALA A 85 53.44 -18.77 -2.73
N TYR A 86 54.43 -19.59 -3.11
CA TYR A 86 54.54 -20.95 -2.61
C TYR A 86 55.63 -21.06 -1.51
N THR A 87 55.43 -21.96 -0.57
CA THR A 87 56.46 -22.37 0.40
C THR A 87 56.25 -23.82 0.84
N THR A 88 57.31 -24.51 1.28
CA THR A 88 57.19 -25.79 1.99
C THR A 88 57.61 -25.67 3.46
N SER A 89 57.82 -24.45 3.96
CA SER A 89 58.21 -24.19 5.36
C SER A 89 56.99 -23.81 6.18
N ASN A 90 56.77 -24.51 7.31
CA ASN A 90 55.73 -24.22 8.30
C ASN A 90 54.33 -24.04 7.68
N ILE A 91 54.00 -24.88 6.70
CA ILE A 91 52.74 -24.86 5.98
C ILE A 91 52.29 -26.30 5.74
N ASP A 92 51.01 -26.57 5.99
CA ASP A 92 50.39 -27.85 5.66
C ASP A 92 49.87 -27.83 4.23
N TYR A 93 48.73 -27.18 3.97
CA TYR A 93 48.12 -27.10 2.63
C TYR A 93 48.18 -25.68 2.06
N ALA A 94 47.57 -24.72 2.74
CA ALA A 94 47.65 -23.29 2.47
C ALA A 94 47.39 -22.49 3.76
N HIS A 95 47.76 -21.21 3.77
CA HIS A 95 47.33 -20.24 4.78
C HIS A 95 47.51 -18.82 4.26
N ALA A 96 46.74 -17.88 4.81
CA ALA A 96 46.87 -16.46 4.54
C ALA A 96 46.90 -15.63 5.81
N TYR A 97 47.26 -14.36 5.64
CA TYR A 97 47.17 -13.35 6.68
C TYR A 97 46.15 -12.30 6.32
N TYR A 98 45.40 -11.88 7.34
CA TYR A 98 44.44 -10.79 7.25
C TYR A 98 45.06 -9.48 6.71
N PRO A 99 44.20 -8.54 6.27
CA PRO A 99 44.60 -7.17 5.98
C PRO A 99 45.48 -6.58 7.09
N THR A 100 46.57 -5.91 6.68
CA THR A 100 47.78 -5.50 7.44
C THR A 100 49.03 -6.27 7.04
N ILE A 101 48.92 -7.60 6.81
CA ILE A 101 50.01 -8.43 6.27
C ILE A 101 49.67 -8.99 4.89
N GLY A 102 48.42 -9.41 4.64
CA GLY A 102 47.91 -9.66 3.29
C GLY A 102 48.55 -10.75 2.43
N SER A 103 49.53 -11.51 2.92
CA SER A 103 50.15 -12.58 2.12
C SER A 103 49.35 -13.87 2.18
N ALA A 104 49.24 -14.56 1.05
CA ALA A 104 48.64 -15.88 0.89
C ALA A 104 49.70 -16.88 0.41
N TRP A 105 49.86 -17.96 1.16
CA TRP A 105 50.90 -18.96 0.99
C TRP A 105 50.31 -20.33 0.68
N PHE A 106 50.94 -21.03 -0.24
CA PHE A 106 50.44 -22.30 -0.77
C PHE A 106 51.53 -23.36 -0.76
N ASN A 107 51.22 -24.60 -0.39
CA ASN A 107 52.20 -25.68 -0.38
C ASN A 107 52.37 -26.29 -1.79
N PRO A 108 53.53 -26.11 -2.45
CA PRO A 108 53.74 -26.56 -3.82
C PRO A 108 53.89 -28.07 -3.97
N SER A 109 53.86 -28.83 -2.86
CA SER A 109 53.90 -30.29 -2.87
C SER A 109 52.58 -30.90 -3.37
N TYR A 110 51.50 -30.12 -3.37
CA TYR A 110 50.17 -30.51 -3.82
C TYR A 110 49.94 -30.04 -5.26
N SER A 111 49.73 -31.00 -6.17
CA SER A 111 49.62 -30.72 -7.60
C SER A 111 48.37 -29.93 -7.96
N ASP A 112 47.28 -30.15 -7.24
CA ASP A 112 45.99 -29.46 -7.36
C ASP A 112 46.06 -27.98 -6.96
N VAL A 113 47.04 -27.55 -6.16
CA VAL A 113 47.28 -26.12 -5.87
C VAL A 113 48.22 -25.48 -6.89
N THR A 114 49.14 -26.26 -7.47
CA THR A 114 50.10 -25.76 -8.47
C THR A 114 49.61 -25.82 -9.91
N SER A 115 48.50 -26.52 -10.16
CA SER A 115 47.78 -26.62 -11.44
C SER A 115 46.29 -26.89 -11.17
N PRO A 116 45.59 -25.95 -10.50
CA PRO A 116 44.19 -26.12 -10.11
C PRO A 116 43.26 -26.20 -11.31
N THR A 117 42.18 -26.94 -11.13
CA THR A 117 41.05 -27.02 -12.07
C THR A 117 39.83 -26.35 -11.46
N ILE A 118 39.04 -25.63 -12.27
CA ILE A 118 37.73 -25.12 -11.85
C ILE A 118 36.89 -26.30 -11.34
N GLY A 119 36.24 -26.13 -10.18
CA GLY A 119 35.50 -27.19 -9.48
C GLY A 119 36.37 -28.16 -8.67
N GLY A 120 37.69 -27.98 -8.64
CA GLY A 120 38.59 -28.76 -7.78
C GLY A 120 38.92 -28.05 -6.47
N TYR A 121 39.20 -28.83 -5.42
CA TYR A 121 39.52 -28.33 -4.08
C TYR A 121 40.71 -27.34 -4.05
N GLY A 122 41.72 -27.57 -4.89
CA GLY A 122 42.83 -26.64 -5.05
C GLY A 122 42.39 -25.24 -5.49
N PHE A 123 41.48 -25.12 -6.46
CA PHE A 123 40.96 -23.80 -6.90
C PHE A 123 40.10 -23.13 -5.82
N CYS A 124 39.23 -23.91 -5.17
CA CYS A 124 38.45 -23.47 -4.00
C CYS A 124 39.36 -22.89 -2.91
N THR A 125 40.51 -23.52 -2.67
CA THR A 125 41.49 -23.05 -1.67
C THR A 125 42.15 -21.74 -2.08
N LEU A 126 42.45 -21.52 -3.38
CA LEU A 126 42.96 -20.21 -3.81
C LEU A 126 41.96 -19.08 -3.47
N ILE A 127 40.67 -19.29 -3.71
CA ILE A 127 39.62 -18.30 -3.40
C ILE A 127 39.50 -18.08 -1.89
N HIS A 128 39.50 -19.17 -1.11
CA HIS A 128 39.43 -19.15 0.35
C HIS A 128 40.54 -18.31 0.99
N GLU A 129 41.80 -18.58 0.64
CA GLU A 129 42.94 -17.85 1.21
C GLU A 129 42.97 -16.38 0.79
N LEU A 130 42.46 -16.06 -0.40
CA LEU A 130 42.26 -14.67 -0.80
C LEU A 130 41.16 -14.00 0.01
N GLY A 131 40.09 -14.72 0.40
CA GLY A 131 39.07 -14.22 1.32
C GLY A 131 39.67 -13.80 2.67
N HIS A 132 40.57 -14.61 3.23
CA HIS A 132 41.33 -14.23 4.43
C HIS A 132 42.18 -12.98 4.21
N ALA A 133 42.92 -12.90 3.10
CA ALA A 133 43.73 -11.73 2.75
C ALA A 133 42.89 -10.45 2.53
N LEU A 134 41.58 -10.60 2.30
CA LEU A 134 40.62 -9.52 2.17
C LEU A 134 39.89 -9.18 3.48
N GLY A 135 39.97 -10.01 4.51
CA GLY A 135 39.38 -9.72 5.83
C GLY A 135 38.23 -10.64 6.24
N LEU A 136 38.12 -11.83 5.64
CA LEU A 136 37.14 -12.83 6.07
C LEU A 136 37.74 -13.81 7.07
N ASN A 137 37.03 -14.11 8.16
CA ASN A 137 37.29 -15.20 9.09
C ASN A 137 36.73 -16.53 8.57
N HIS A 138 37.11 -17.62 9.23
CA HIS A 138 36.33 -18.85 9.14
C HIS A 138 34.95 -18.69 9.81
N MET A 139 34.02 -19.57 9.44
CA MET A 139 32.67 -19.64 10.03
C MET A 139 32.63 -20.12 11.49
N GLY A 140 33.78 -20.43 12.09
CA GLY A 140 33.90 -20.69 13.52
C GLY A 140 35.35 -20.57 13.98
N ASP A 141 35.55 -20.66 15.30
CA ASP A 141 36.88 -20.58 15.94
C ASP A 141 37.67 -21.89 15.78
N TYR A 142 37.95 -22.26 14.53
CA TYR A 142 38.77 -23.41 14.16
C TYR A 142 39.83 -23.01 13.13
N ASN A 143 40.93 -23.74 13.10
CA ASN A 143 42.01 -23.51 12.15
C ASN A 143 42.81 -24.80 11.90
N GLY A 144 43.08 -25.11 10.63
CA GLY A 144 43.86 -26.28 10.21
C GLY A 144 43.22 -27.63 10.60
N SER A 145 44.01 -28.71 10.48
CA SER A 145 43.52 -30.06 10.75
C SER A 145 43.18 -30.25 12.23
N GLY A 146 41.96 -30.69 12.54
CA GLY A 146 41.50 -30.92 13.91
C GLY A 146 40.24 -31.79 13.98
N SER A 147 39.67 -31.89 15.19
CA SER A 147 38.37 -32.53 15.43
C SER A 147 37.36 -31.45 15.79
N TRP A 148 36.97 -30.67 14.80
CA TRP A 148 36.08 -29.53 14.94
C TRP A 148 34.60 -29.95 14.80
N THR A 149 33.71 -29.14 15.36
CA THR A 149 32.26 -29.24 15.14
C THR A 149 31.77 -27.91 14.58
N PRO A 150 30.75 -27.91 13.72
CA PRO A 150 30.23 -26.66 13.16
C PRO A 150 29.72 -25.74 14.26
N SER A 151 29.84 -24.43 14.05
CA SER A 151 29.37 -23.38 14.97
C SER A 151 27.87 -23.10 14.83
N SER A 152 27.34 -23.24 13.61
CA SER A 152 25.95 -22.98 13.24
C SER A 152 25.49 -23.88 12.08
N TYR A 153 24.20 -23.84 11.78
CA TYR A 153 23.64 -24.44 10.57
C TYR A 153 24.29 -23.86 9.30
N GLN A 154 24.68 -22.58 9.34
CA GLN A 154 25.30 -21.86 8.24
C GLN A 154 26.77 -22.18 8.03
N ASP A 155 27.42 -22.81 9.00
CA ASP A 155 28.84 -23.16 8.96
C ASP A 155 29.09 -24.33 8.00
N THR A 156 29.05 -24.03 6.70
CA THR A 156 29.27 -24.98 5.61
C THR A 156 29.71 -24.26 4.35
N VAL A 157 30.55 -24.92 3.55
CA VAL A 157 30.98 -24.46 2.21
C VAL A 157 29.83 -24.26 1.25
N VAL A 158 28.65 -24.82 1.54
CA VAL A 158 27.44 -24.53 0.77
C VAL A 158 27.10 -23.04 0.85
N LEU A 159 27.30 -22.40 2.00
CA LEU A 159 26.97 -21.00 2.20
C LEU A 159 28.19 -20.08 2.28
N SER A 160 29.33 -20.56 2.75
CA SER A 160 30.57 -19.79 2.86
C SER A 160 31.78 -20.67 2.56
N ILE A 161 32.55 -20.33 1.53
CA ILE A 161 33.82 -20.97 1.17
C ILE A 161 34.83 -20.93 2.32
N MET A 162 34.63 -20.05 3.31
CA MET A 162 35.45 -19.93 4.52
C MET A 162 35.17 -21.03 5.56
N SER A 163 34.16 -21.89 5.35
CA SER A 163 33.90 -23.04 6.23
C SER A 163 34.80 -24.24 5.94
N TYR A 164 35.05 -25.06 6.96
CA TYR A 164 35.69 -26.37 6.82
C TYR A 164 34.69 -27.53 6.68
N PHE A 165 33.40 -27.26 6.83
CA PHE A 165 32.36 -28.26 6.76
C PHE A 165 31.63 -28.22 5.42
N GLY A 166 31.12 -29.35 4.96
CA GLY A 166 30.51 -29.40 3.63
C GLY A 166 29.92 -30.74 3.24
N PRO A 167 29.42 -30.83 2.00
CA PRO A 167 28.88 -32.07 1.46
C PRO A 167 29.98 -33.12 1.26
N ALA A 168 29.60 -34.39 1.34
CA ALA A 168 30.54 -35.50 1.23
C ALA A 168 31.26 -35.51 -0.14
N GLY A 169 32.52 -35.95 -0.16
CA GLY A 169 33.29 -36.09 -1.41
C GLY A 169 33.94 -34.80 -1.93
N THR A 170 33.83 -33.68 -1.19
CA THR A 170 34.35 -32.36 -1.60
C THR A 170 35.65 -31.93 -0.91
N GLY A 171 36.22 -32.79 -0.06
CA GLY A 171 37.42 -32.51 0.74
C GLY A 171 37.13 -31.94 2.13
N ASN A 172 35.87 -31.64 2.46
CA ASN A 172 35.43 -31.01 3.71
C ASN A 172 34.94 -32.00 4.77
N TYR A 173 34.87 -31.55 6.02
CA TYR A 173 34.26 -32.32 7.12
C TYR A 173 32.74 -32.38 6.97
N THR A 174 32.15 -33.56 7.06
CA THR A 174 30.69 -33.72 6.94
C THR A 174 30.00 -33.65 8.30
N SER A 175 28.87 -32.96 8.38
CA SER A 175 27.98 -32.95 9.55
C SER A 175 26.52 -33.00 9.13
N SER A 176 25.65 -33.60 9.94
CA SER A 176 24.19 -33.57 9.74
C SER A 176 23.53 -32.28 10.25
N ASP A 177 24.30 -31.46 10.97
CA ASP A 177 23.78 -30.26 11.64
C ASP A 177 23.87 -29.01 10.75
N ILE A 178 24.52 -29.09 9.60
CA ILE A 178 24.75 -27.96 8.67
C ILE A 178 23.78 -27.99 7.48
N MET A 179 23.71 -26.90 6.70
CA MET A 179 22.94 -26.90 5.46
C MET A 179 23.39 -28.05 4.53
N PRO A 180 22.48 -28.96 4.17
CA PRO A 180 22.82 -30.12 3.36
C PRO A 180 22.97 -29.74 1.88
N ALA A 181 23.85 -30.45 1.20
CA ALA A 181 23.96 -30.44 -0.26
C ALA A 181 24.53 -31.78 -0.74
N ASP A 182 24.42 -32.03 -2.03
CA ASP A 182 25.05 -33.13 -2.76
C ASP A 182 25.68 -32.53 -4.01
N TRP A 183 27.01 -32.49 -4.02
CA TRP A 183 27.84 -31.93 -5.08
C TRP A 183 28.59 -33.04 -5.84
N VAL A 184 28.08 -34.27 -5.77
CA VAL A 184 28.57 -35.38 -6.59
C VAL A 184 27.82 -35.35 -7.91
N ALA A 185 28.53 -35.03 -8.99
CA ALA A 185 27.92 -35.00 -10.31
C ALA A 185 27.60 -36.42 -10.82
N ALA A 186 26.88 -36.51 -11.94
CA ALA A 186 26.50 -37.78 -12.56
C ALA A 186 27.70 -38.68 -12.96
N ASP A 187 28.92 -38.14 -13.05
CA ASP A 187 30.15 -38.90 -13.29
C ASP A 187 30.71 -39.59 -12.02
N GLY A 188 30.09 -39.35 -10.85
CA GLY A 188 30.50 -39.87 -9.55
C GLY A 188 31.61 -39.07 -8.86
N THR A 189 32.00 -37.92 -9.42
CA THR A 189 33.04 -37.04 -8.88
C THR A 189 32.40 -35.94 -8.03
N GLY A 190 32.95 -35.71 -6.84
CA GLY A 190 32.60 -34.55 -6.01
C GLY A 190 33.31 -33.30 -6.50
N TYR A 191 32.57 -32.21 -6.67
CA TYR A 191 33.10 -30.91 -7.06
C TYR A 191 33.07 -29.92 -5.88
N SER A 192 33.94 -28.92 -5.92
CA SER A 192 34.04 -27.87 -4.90
C SER A 192 33.53 -26.52 -5.43
N ALA A 193 33.25 -25.59 -4.51
CA ALA A 193 32.89 -24.21 -4.81
C ALA A 193 33.91 -23.52 -5.73
N GLN A 194 33.41 -22.66 -6.60
CA GLN A 194 34.16 -22.07 -7.71
C GLN A 194 34.13 -20.54 -7.71
N THR A 195 33.38 -19.96 -6.79
CA THR A 195 33.31 -18.53 -6.45
C THR A 195 33.22 -18.42 -4.92
N PRO A 196 33.35 -17.20 -4.36
CA PRO A 196 32.75 -16.90 -3.07
C PRO A 196 31.27 -17.30 -3.07
N MET A 197 30.79 -17.84 -1.96
CA MET A 197 29.44 -18.34 -1.78
C MET A 197 28.55 -17.26 -1.16
N VAL A 198 27.22 -17.46 -1.11
CA VAL A 198 26.25 -16.41 -0.75
C VAL A 198 26.59 -15.61 0.51
N ASN A 199 27.06 -16.25 1.59
CA ASN A 199 27.44 -15.55 2.82
C ASN A 199 28.78 -14.82 2.71
N ASP A 200 29.69 -15.31 1.87
CA ASP A 200 30.95 -14.63 1.58
C ASP A 200 30.68 -13.35 0.78
N VAL A 201 29.81 -13.43 -0.23
CA VAL A 201 29.40 -12.28 -1.04
C VAL A 201 28.72 -11.23 -0.15
N MET A 202 27.76 -11.64 0.66
CA MET A 202 27.09 -10.76 1.63
C MET A 202 28.09 -10.07 2.55
N THR A 203 29.03 -10.82 3.14
CA THR A 203 29.97 -10.26 4.11
C THR A 203 31.02 -9.38 3.45
N ILE A 204 31.56 -9.76 2.29
CA ILE A 204 32.59 -8.96 1.62
C ILE A 204 32.01 -7.63 1.13
N GLN A 205 30.76 -7.63 0.68
CA GLN A 205 30.04 -6.42 0.30
C GLN A 205 29.70 -5.55 1.52
N TYR A 206 29.40 -6.15 2.67
CA TYR A 206 29.30 -5.41 3.93
C TYR A 206 30.63 -4.70 4.30
N ILE A 207 31.77 -5.36 4.09
CA ILE A 207 33.09 -4.80 4.44
C ILE A 207 33.52 -3.68 3.47
N TYR A 208 33.31 -3.86 2.17
CA TYR A 208 33.90 -3.05 1.10
C TYR A 208 32.89 -2.19 0.30
N GLY A 209 31.60 -2.47 0.43
CA GLY A 209 30.53 -2.00 -0.45
C GLY A 209 30.26 -2.99 -1.58
N THR A 210 29.09 -2.86 -2.22
CA THR A 210 28.67 -3.63 -3.38
C THR A 210 29.19 -3.00 -4.67
N SER A 211 29.74 -3.80 -5.59
CA SER A 211 30.07 -3.30 -6.94
C SER A 211 28.80 -2.83 -7.66
N THR A 212 28.90 -1.72 -8.38
CA THR A 212 27.84 -1.15 -9.22
C THR A 212 28.17 -1.22 -10.71
N THR A 213 29.27 -1.88 -11.06
CA THR A 213 29.81 -1.91 -12.43
C THR A 213 29.91 -3.32 -13.00
N THR A 214 29.63 -4.33 -12.18
CA THR A 214 29.75 -5.72 -12.57
C THR A 214 28.52 -6.11 -13.38
N ARG A 215 28.70 -6.30 -14.69
CA ARG A 215 27.67 -6.86 -15.59
C ARG A 215 26.34 -6.09 -15.67
N THR A 216 26.38 -4.75 -15.60
CA THR A 216 25.22 -3.83 -15.59
C THR A 216 24.25 -3.85 -16.80
N GLY A 217 24.27 -4.85 -17.67
CA GLY A 217 23.31 -5.02 -18.76
C GLY A 217 22.98 -6.49 -18.95
N ASP A 218 22.00 -6.78 -19.80
CA ASP A 218 21.40 -8.12 -19.93
C ASP A 218 22.43 -9.26 -20.05
N THR A 219 22.55 -10.03 -18.97
CA THR A 219 23.52 -11.10 -18.81
C THR A 219 22.85 -12.47 -18.84
N ALA A 220 23.38 -13.36 -19.67
CA ALA A 220 23.01 -14.77 -19.66
C ALA A 220 24.04 -15.57 -18.87
N TYR A 221 23.60 -16.19 -17.78
CA TYR A 221 24.36 -17.17 -17.01
C TYR A 221 23.97 -18.58 -17.43
N GLY A 222 24.94 -19.48 -17.54
CA GLY A 222 24.71 -20.87 -17.91
C GLY A 222 24.94 -21.17 -19.39
N PHE A 223 24.06 -21.94 -20.02
CA PHE A 223 24.18 -22.27 -21.43
C PHE A 223 23.99 -21.04 -22.32
N SER A 224 24.81 -20.92 -23.37
CA SER A 224 24.82 -19.74 -24.24
C SER A 224 25.14 -18.44 -23.50
N SER A 225 25.96 -18.51 -22.44
CA SER A 225 26.40 -17.33 -21.69
C SER A 225 27.03 -16.29 -22.63
N ASN A 226 26.71 -15.02 -22.38
CA ASN A 226 27.27 -13.87 -23.09
C ASN A 226 28.41 -13.18 -22.32
N ILE A 227 28.81 -13.74 -21.17
CA ILE A 227 29.88 -13.20 -20.34
C ILE A 227 31.22 -13.33 -21.07
N THR A 228 32.01 -12.27 -21.04
CA THR A 228 33.33 -12.20 -21.69
C THR A 228 34.45 -11.98 -20.66
N GLY A 229 35.70 -12.05 -21.10
CA GLY A 229 36.86 -11.85 -20.23
C GLY A 229 37.27 -13.10 -19.46
N SER A 230 37.98 -12.91 -18.34
CA SER A 230 38.66 -13.98 -17.60
C SER A 230 37.69 -14.99 -16.98
N LEU A 231 36.47 -14.57 -16.61
CA LEU A 231 35.45 -15.40 -15.96
C LEU A 231 34.48 -16.07 -16.95
N ALA A 232 34.58 -15.81 -18.26
CA ALA A 232 33.64 -16.35 -19.26
C ALA A 232 33.44 -17.87 -19.15
N ASN A 233 34.54 -18.62 -19.01
CA ASN A 233 34.49 -20.08 -18.90
C ASN A 233 33.87 -20.59 -17.60
N LEU A 234 33.81 -19.76 -16.56
CA LEU A 234 33.23 -20.13 -15.26
C LEU A 234 31.70 -20.16 -15.34
N TYR A 235 31.11 -19.21 -16.06
CA TYR A 235 29.67 -19.03 -16.17
C TYR A 235 29.05 -19.64 -17.45
N ASP A 236 29.85 -20.08 -18.42
CA ASP A 236 29.37 -20.87 -19.57
C ASP A 236 29.28 -22.36 -19.23
N PHE A 237 28.06 -22.88 -19.08
CA PHE A 237 27.84 -24.28 -18.67
C PHE A 237 28.07 -25.32 -19.78
N SER A 238 28.29 -24.88 -21.02
CA SER A 238 28.82 -25.75 -22.06
C SER A 238 30.30 -26.10 -21.83
N ILE A 239 31.01 -25.25 -21.09
CA ILE A 239 32.42 -25.39 -20.70
C ILE A 239 32.52 -25.88 -19.26
N ASN A 240 31.96 -25.13 -18.30
CA ASN A 240 31.86 -25.50 -16.90
C ASN A 240 30.64 -26.39 -16.64
N LYS A 241 30.82 -27.69 -16.86
CA LYS A 241 29.71 -28.65 -16.85
C LYS A 241 29.12 -28.93 -15.47
N ASN A 242 29.86 -28.68 -14.39
CA ASN A 242 29.46 -28.99 -13.02
C ASN A 242 29.63 -27.74 -12.14
N PRO A 243 28.85 -26.68 -12.39
CA PRO A 243 29.00 -25.41 -11.70
C PRO A 243 28.54 -25.53 -10.23
N ILE A 244 29.38 -25.01 -9.34
CA ILE A 244 29.08 -24.78 -7.91
C ILE A 244 29.52 -23.36 -7.59
N LEU A 245 28.60 -22.42 -7.63
CA LEU A 245 28.92 -20.99 -7.61
C LEU A 245 27.76 -20.14 -7.11
N THR A 246 28.07 -18.90 -6.78
CA THR A 246 27.12 -17.83 -6.53
C THR A 246 27.18 -16.80 -7.65
N ILE A 247 26.01 -16.38 -8.11
CA ILE A 247 25.83 -15.35 -9.12
C ILE A 247 25.66 -14.01 -8.43
N PHE A 248 26.38 -13.01 -8.92
CA PHE A 248 26.22 -11.61 -8.55
C PHE A 248 26.16 -10.79 -9.83
N ASP A 249 25.19 -9.90 -9.90
CA ASP A 249 25.00 -8.95 -10.99
C ASP A 249 24.66 -7.57 -10.40
N SER A 250 25.11 -6.49 -11.06
CA SER A 250 24.82 -5.12 -10.67
C SER A 250 23.60 -4.53 -11.40
N GLY A 251 23.01 -5.25 -12.37
CA GLY A 251 21.72 -4.92 -12.97
C GLY A 251 21.67 -5.23 -14.46
N GLY A 252 20.49 -5.06 -15.06
CA GLY A 252 20.20 -5.54 -16.40
C GLY A 252 18.91 -6.34 -16.39
N ASN A 253 18.58 -6.97 -17.51
CA ASN A 253 17.56 -8.02 -17.55
C ASN A 253 18.24 -9.37 -17.80
N ASP A 254 18.48 -10.10 -16.73
CA ASP A 254 19.40 -11.22 -16.66
C ASP A 254 18.68 -12.57 -16.73
N THR A 255 19.38 -13.60 -17.20
CA THR A 255 18.79 -14.92 -17.45
C THR A 255 19.65 -16.05 -16.87
N LEU A 256 19.05 -16.91 -16.04
CA LEU A 256 19.57 -18.23 -15.74
C LEU A 256 19.16 -19.21 -16.85
N ASN A 257 20.10 -19.58 -17.72
CA ASN A 257 19.83 -20.48 -18.83
C ASN A 257 20.38 -21.89 -18.56
N PHE A 258 19.50 -22.81 -18.16
CA PHE A 258 19.84 -24.20 -17.84
C PHE A 258 19.40 -25.20 -18.93
N SER A 259 19.04 -24.71 -20.12
CA SER A 259 18.50 -25.46 -21.26
C SER A 259 19.31 -26.65 -21.76
N GLY A 260 20.61 -26.72 -21.45
CA GLY A 260 21.47 -27.83 -21.88
C GLY A 260 21.44 -29.07 -20.97
N TRP A 261 20.73 -29.02 -19.84
CA TRP A 261 20.58 -30.17 -18.95
C TRP A 261 19.29 -30.94 -19.20
N SER A 262 19.35 -32.26 -19.01
CA SER A 262 18.20 -33.16 -19.19
C SER A 262 17.71 -33.80 -17.88
N THR A 263 18.27 -33.34 -16.76
CA THR A 263 17.92 -33.82 -15.42
C THR A 263 17.04 -32.78 -14.75
N PRO A 264 16.08 -33.17 -13.89
CA PRO A 264 15.27 -32.25 -13.13
C PRO A 264 16.10 -31.16 -12.44
N SER A 265 15.69 -29.92 -12.61
CA SER A 265 16.26 -28.73 -12.00
C SER A 265 15.21 -28.05 -11.13
N TYR A 266 15.61 -27.64 -9.93
CA TYR A 266 14.86 -26.68 -9.12
C TYR A 266 15.56 -25.33 -9.27
N ILE A 267 14.89 -24.37 -9.88
CA ILE A 267 15.40 -23.04 -10.22
C ILE A 267 14.62 -22.03 -9.39
N SER A 268 15.34 -21.23 -8.61
CA SER A 268 14.75 -20.11 -7.86
C SER A 268 15.50 -18.84 -8.22
N LEU A 269 14.73 -17.80 -8.55
CA LEU A 269 15.22 -16.46 -8.85
C LEU A 269 15.25 -15.53 -7.61
N GLU A 270 14.91 -16.06 -6.43
CA GLU A 270 14.88 -15.30 -5.19
C GLU A 270 16.32 -14.99 -4.69
N PRO A 271 16.66 -13.72 -4.42
CA PRO A 271 17.97 -13.35 -3.91
C PRO A 271 18.35 -14.09 -2.62
N GLY A 272 19.62 -14.49 -2.48
CA GLY A 272 20.11 -15.21 -1.31
C GLY A 272 19.71 -16.70 -1.25
N THR A 273 18.97 -17.21 -2.25
CA THR A 273 18.55 -18.61 -2.30
C THR A 273 19.41 -19.45 -3.25
N TYR A 274 19.13 -20.75 -3.28
CA TYR A 274 19.85 -21.72 -4.10
C TYR A 274 18.93 -22.47 -5.05
N SER A 275 19.42 -22.63 -6.27
CA SER A 275 18.95 -23.60 -7.25
C SER A 275 19.70 -24.94 -7.11
N SER A 276 19.01 -26.02 -7.46
CA SER A 276 19.53 -27.40 -7.49
C SER A 276 19.42 -27.93 -8.90
N CYS A 277 20.55 -28.16 -9.58
CA CYS A 277 20.55 -28.50 -10.99
C CYS A 277 21.59 -29.56 -11.33
N ASN A 278 21.48 -30.17 -12.52
CA ASN A 278 22.45 -31.16 -13.02
C ASN A 278 22.66 -32.36 -12.08
N SER A 279 21.58 -32.82 -11.44
CA SER A 279 21.60 -33.87 -10.40
C SER A 279 22.39 -33.54 -9.13
N MET A 280 22.78 -32.28 -8.93
CA MET A 280 23.32 -31.77 -7.67
C MET A 280 22.24 -30.99 -6.92
N THR A 281 22.47 -30.76 -5.63
CA THR A 281 21.60 -29.93 -4.79
C THR A 281 22.33 -28.73 -4.24
N ASN A 282 21.63 -27.59 -4.15
CA ASN A 282 22.14 -26.32 -3.64
C ASN A 282 23.49 -25.93 -4.24
N ASN A 283 23.62 -25.98 -5.57
CA ASN A 283 24.88 -25.75 -6.26
C ASN A 283 24.96 -24.39 -6.96
N ILE A 284 23.84 -23.73 -7.26
CA ILE A 284 23.84 -22.38 -7.86
C ILE A 284 23.11 -21.43 -6.93
N GLY A 285 23.84 -20.53 -6.27
CA GLY A 285 23.26 -19.48 -5.42
C GLY A 285 23.11 -18.16 -6.15
N ILE A 286 22.20 -17.31 -5.70
CA ILE A 286 22.11 -15.89 -6.08
C ILE A 286 22.51 -15.04 -4.88
N ALA A 287 23.37 -14.05 -5.06
CA ALA A 287 23.75 -13.12 -4.00
C ALA A 287 22.53 -12.31 -3.52
N TYR A 288 22.48 -11.94 -2.23
CA TYR A 288 21.40 -11.13 -1.68
C TYR A 288 21.23 -9.76 -2.37
N SER A 289 22.29 -9.24 -2.96
CA SER A 289 22.37 -7.93 -3.60
C SER A 289 22.14 -7.96 -5.12
N ALA A 290 21.74 -9.12 -5.67
CA ALA A 290 21.53 -9.30 -7.09
C ALA A 290 20.07 -9.70 -7.37
N THR A 291 19.51 -9.13 -8.42
CA THR A 291 18.21 -9.53 -8.98
C THR A 291 18.47 -10.27 -10.29
N ILE A 292 17.76 -11.37 -10.53
CA ILE A 292 17.78 -12.09 -11.80
C ILE A 292 16.33 -12.29 -12.24
N GLU A 293 15.99 -11.83 -13.44
CA GLU A 293 14.60 -11.69 -13.87
C GLU A 293 14.10 -12.93 -14.62
N ASN A 294 14.98 -13.71 -15.25
CA ASN A 294 14.55 -14.73 -16.19
C ASN A 294 15.19 -16.10 -15.91
N ALA A 295 14.44 -17.17 -16.20
CA ALA A 295 14.92 -18.54 -16.10
C ALA A 295 14.50 -19.39 -17.30
N ILE A 296 15.40 -20.26 -17.74
CA ILE A 296 15.14 -21.26 -18.78
C ILE A 296 15.53 -22.64 -18.22
N GLY A 297 14.53 -23.51 -18.06
CA GLY A 297 14.64 -24.92 -17.73
C GLY A 297 15.26 -25.74 -18.86
N GLY A 298 15.45 -27.02 -18.58
CA GLY A 298 16.09 -28.00 -19.43
C GLY A 298 15.11 -28.88 -20.20
N SER A 299 15.50 -30.13 -20.41
CA SER A 299 14.60 -31.19 -20.87
C SER A 299 14.14 -32.12 -19.73
N GLY A 300 14.36 -31.69 -18.48
CA GLY A 300 13.99 -32.40 -17.25
C GLY A 300 12.57 -32.05 -16.82
N ASN A 301 12.07 -32.64 -15.74
CA ASN A 301 10.84 -32.14 -15.11
C ASN A 301 11.26 -31.12 -14.07
N ASP A 302 11.21 -29.86 -14.44
CA ASP A 302 11.83 -28.77 -13.70
C ASP A 302 10.81 -28.04 -12.81
N VAL A 303 11.31 -27.34 -11.79
CA VAL A 303 10.54 -26.43 -10.95
C VAL A 303 11.17 -25.05 -11.09
N LEU A 304 10.40 -24.07 -11.55
CA LEU A 304 10.84 -22.70 -11.78
C LEU A 304 10.05 -21.77 -10.87
N LEU A 305 10.75 -21.12 -9.94
CA LEU A 305 10.17 -20.13 -9.04
C LEU A 305 10.73 -18.76 -9.39
N GLY A 306 9.84 -17.81 -9.65
CA GLY A 306 10.16 -16.41 -9.88
C GLY A 306 10.64 -15.68 -8.62
N ASN A 307 10.47 -14.36 -8.60
CA ASN A 307 10.67 -13.47 -7.46
C ASN A 307 9.59 -12.37 -7.47
N SER A 308 9.84 -11.19 -6.91
CA SER A 308 8.87 -10.09 -6.89
C SER A 308 8.91 -9.18 -8.12
N SER A 309 9.83 -9.43 -9.05
CA SER A 309 9.96 -8.68 -10.31
C SER A 309 9.22 -9.40 -11.43
N ALA A 310 8.86 -8.67 -12.49
CA ALA A 310 8.31 -9.28 -13.70
C ALA A 310 9.30 -10.27 -14.32
N ASN A 311 8.97 -11.56 -14.31
CA ASN A 311 9.84 -12.64 -14.73
C ASN A 311 9.47 -13.22 -16.09
N ARG A 312 10.47 -13.73 -16.82
CA ARG A 312 10.25 -14.63 -17.96
C ARG A 312 10.74 -16.03 -17.61
N LEU A 313 9.80 -16.96 -17.45
CA LEU A 313 10.10 -18.36 -17.11
C LEU A 313 9.76 -19.27 -18.30
N ASP A 314 10.72 -20.07 -18.75
CA ASP A 314 10.55 -21.04 -19.83
C ASP A 314 10.98 -22.43 -19.33
N GLY A 315 10.06 -23.40 -19.32
CA GLY A 315 10.32 -24.75 -18.78
C GLY A 315 11.12 -25.62 -19.74
N GLY A 316 11.03 -25.33 -21.04
CA GLY A 316 11.66 -26.14 -22.08
C GLY A 316 10.85 -27.39 -22.41
N ALA A 317 11.36 -28.56 -22.06
CA ALA A 317 10.65 -29.83 -22.29
C ALA A 317 10.65 -30.66 -21.02
N GLY A 318 9.62 -31.46 -20.81
CA GLY A 318 9.41 -32.15 -19.54
C GLY A 318 8.06 -31.74 -18.96
N ASN A 319 7.73 -32.29 -17.79
CA ASN A 319 6.54 -31.88 -17.06
C ASN A 319 6.98 -30.90 -15.98
N ASP A 320 6.86 -29.61 -16.25
CA ASP A 320 7.46 -28.56 -15.46
C ASP A 320 6.46 -27.93 -14.49
N GLN A 321 6.94 -27.32 -13.41
CA GLN A 321 6.14 -26.60 -12.42
C GLN A 321 6.62 -25.16 -12.30
N PHE A 322 5.70 -24.21 -12.36
CA PHE A 322 5.98 -22.79 -12.26
C PHE A 322 5.23 -22.17 -11.10
N ASP A 323 5.89 -21.23 -10.44
CA ASP A 323 5.30 -20.26 -9.54
C ASP A 323 5.93 -18.90 -9.85
N GLY A 324 5.21 -18.05 -10.58
CA GLY A 324 5.70 -16.73 -10.98
C GLY A 324 5.93 -15.81 -9.77
N LYS A 325 5.14 -15.99 -8.71
CA LYS A 325 5.11 -15.21 -7.48
C LYS A 325 4.48 -13.85 -7.67
N ALA A 326 5.23 -12.75 -7.64
CA ALA A 326 4.67 -11.41 -7.76
C ALA A 326 5.30 -10.70 -8.96
N GLY A 327 4.53 -9.87 -9.65
CA GLY A 327 4.98 -9.16 -10.84
C GLY A 327 4.27 -9.67 -12.09
N ASP A 328 4.37 -8.93 -13.20
CA ASP A 328 3.69 -9.29 -14.44
C ASP A 328 4.52 -10.33 -15.23
N ASP A 329 4.26 -11.61 -15.01
CA ASP A 329 5.11 -12.68 -15.50
C ASP A 329 4.76 -13.18 -16.91
N ILE A 330 5.78 -13.69 -17.60
CA ILE A 330 5.66 -14.36 -18.89
C ILE A 330 6.11 -15.81 -18.77
N LEU A 331 5.14 -16.73 -18.80
CA LEU A 331 5.33 -18.14 -18.46
C LEU A 331 5.15 -19.02 -19.69
N THR A 332 6.17 -19.81 -20.03
CA THR A 332 6.14 -20.74 -21.17
C THR A 332 6.41 -22.15 -20.66
N GLY A 333 5.37 -22.99 -20.57
CA GLY A 333 5.51 -24.39 -20.15
C GLY A 333 6.43 -25.18 -21.08
N GLY A 334 6.16 -25.08 -22.39
CA GLY A 334 6.97 -25.73 -23.41
C GLY A 334 6.35 -27.06 -23.85
N ALA A 335 7.14 -28.14 -23.83
CA ALA A 335 6.69 -29.46 -24.27
C ALA A 335 6.62 -30.46 -23.12
N GLY A 336 5.41 -30.80 -22.71
CA GLY A 336 5.07 -31.86 -21.76
C GLY A 336 3.77 -31.51 -21.08
N ASN A 337 3.56 -32.00 -19.85
CA ASN A 337 2.37 -31.66 -19.09
C ASN A 337 2.76 -30.72 -17.95
N ASP A 338 2.58 -29.42 -18.16
CA ASP A 338 3.11 -28.41 -17.26
C ASP A 338 2.07 -27.91 -16.26
N THR A 339 2.53 -27.50 -15.08
CA THR A 339 1.71 -26.86 -14.04
C THR A 339 2.17 -25.42 -13.87
N ILE A 340 1.36 -24.48 -14.33
CA ILE A 340 1.68 -23.06 -14.36
C ILE A 340 0.82 -22.33 -13.33
N ASN A 341 1.46 -21.74 -12.32
CA ASN A 341 0.86 -20.72 -11.46
C ASN A 341 1.49 -19.37 -11.81
N GLY A 342 0.67 -18.40 -12.21
CA GLY A 342 1.16 -17.03 -12.42
C GLY A 342 1.53 -16.39 -11.10
N GLY A 343 0.52 -16.15 -10.27
CA GLY A 343 0.73 -15.61 -8.94
C GLY A 343 -0.03 -14.31 -8.80
N ASP A 344 0.59 -13.32 -8.16
CA ASP A 344 0.10 -11.96 -8.04
C ASP A 344 0.67 -11.11 -9.19
N GLY A 345 -0.17 -10.31 -9.84
CA GLY A 345 0.24 -9.53 -11.01
C GLY A 345 -0.66 -9.83 -12.21
N ASN A 346 -0.32 -9.29 -13.37
CA ASN A 346 -1.03 -9.54 -14.63
C ASN A 346 -0.21 -10.45 -15.54
N ASP A 347 -0.43 -11.75 -15.38
CA ASP A 347 0.43 -12.78 -15.96
C ASP A 347 0.01 -13.19 -17.37
N THR A 348 1.00 -13.67 -18.12
CA THR A 348 0.82 -14.19 -19.48
C THR A 348 1.40 -15.59 -19.64
N ALA A 349 0.54 -16.58 -19.80
CA ALA A 349 0.94 -17.93 -20.23
C ALA A 349 1.03 -18.02 -21.77
N ILE A 350 2.19 -18.43 -22.28
CA ILE A 350 2.49 -18.54 -23.71
C ILE A 350 2.36 -20.00 -24.18
N PHE A 351 1.64 -20.16 -25.29
CA PHE A 351 1.37 -21.43 -25.96
C PHE A 351 1.88 -21.40 -27.41
N ALA A 352 2.73 -22.36 -27.77
CA ALA A 352 3.44 -22.35 -29.06
C ALA A 352 2.53 -22.55 -30.31
N SER A 353 1.36 -23.17 -30.15
CA SER A 353 0.44 -23.46 -31.26
C SER A 353 -0.71 -22.45 -31.37
N ALA A 354 -1.36 -22.41 -32.53
CA ALA A 354 -2.55 -21.58 -32.75
C ALA A 354 -3.70 -22.02 -31.82
N PHE A 355 -4.56 -21.07 -31.41
CA PHE A 355 -5.66 -21.30 -30.46
C PHE A 355 -6.56 -22.47 -30.85
N ALA A 356 -6.86 -22.63 -32.15
CA ALA A 356 -7.72 -23.69 -32.66
C ALA A 356 -7.16 -25.12 -32.47
N ASN A 357 -5.88 -25.26 -32.11
CA ASN A 357 -5.23 -26.55 -31.87
C ASN A 357 -5.30 -27.00 -30.40
N TYR A 358 -5.83 -26.17 -29.50
CA TYR A 358 -6.00 -26.50 -28.09
C TYR A 358 -7.44 -26.91 -27.78
N THR A 359 -7.59 -27.97 -27.00
CA THR A 359 -8.83 -28.25 -26.27
C THR A 359 -8.69 -27.63 -24.89
N ILE A 360 -9.59 -26.71 -24.53
CA ILE A 360 -9.50 -25.94 -23.29
C ILE A 360 -10.72 -26.27 -22.42
N SER A 361 -10.50 -26.55 -21.13
CA SER A 361 -11.54 -26.68 -20.11
C SER A 361 -11.18 -25.86 -18.88
N TYR A 362 -12.20 -25.40 -18.14
CA TYR A 362 -12.02 -24.65 -16.90
C TYR A 362 -12.73 -25.34 -15.75
N ASN A 363 -12.04 -25.50 -14.61
CA ASN A 363 -12.61 -26.01 -13.36
C ASN A 363 -12.78 -24.86 -12.37
N ALA A 364 -14.02 -24.37 -12.22
CA ALA A 364 -14.35 -23.28 -11.32
C ALA A 364 -14.07 -23.59 -9.83
N GLY A 365 -14.08 -24.86 -9.43
CA GLY A 365 -13.83 -25.24 -8.02
C GLY A 365 -12.38 -25.09 -7.58
N SER A 366 -11.44 -25.03 -8.53
CA SER A 366 -10.01 -24.84 -8.27
C SER A 366 -9.41 -23.66 -9.06
N ALA A 367 -10.24 -22.85 -9.71
CA ALA A 367 -9.84 -21.78 -10.61
C ALA A 367 -8.78 -22.20 -11.66
N THR A 368 -8.84 -23.44 -12.14
CA THR A 368 -7.79 -24.03 -13.00
C THR A 368 -8.27 -24.18 -14.44
N PHE A 369 -7.48 -23.66 -15.39
CA PHE A 369 -7.60 -24.01 -16.81
C PHE A 369 -6.81 -25.28 -17.10
N THR A 370 -7.32 -26.11 -18.01
CA THR A 370 -6.59 -27.24 -18.58
C THR A 370 -6.57 -27.07 -20.09
N LEU A 371 -5.37 -26.97 -20.67
CA LEU A 371 -5.14 -26.78 -22.10
C LEU A 371 -4.45 -28.01 -22.66
N THR A 372 -5.09 -28.71 -23.59
CA THR A 372 -4.55 -29.93 -24.20
C THR A 372 -4.26 -29.72 -25.69
N ASN A 373 -3.03 -30.02 -26.10
CA ASN A 373 -2.57 -30.05 -27.48
C ASN A 373 -1.84 -31.36 -27.78
N ALA A 374 -2.09 -31.97 -28.94
CA ALA A 374 -1.53 -33.27 -29.30
C ALA A 374 0.00 -33.30 -29.46
N THR A 375 0.65 -32.14 -29.61
CA THR A 375 2.09 -32.00 -29.83
C THR A 375 2.83 -31.55 -28.59
N THR A 376 2.28 -30.56 -27.86
CA THR A 376 2.95 -29.98 -26.68
C THR A 376 2.53 -30.65 -25.38
N GLY A 377 1.38 -31.34 -25.30
CA GLY A 377 0.94 -32.03 -24.09
C GLY A 377 -0.30 -31.40 -23.44
N THR A 378 -0.45 -31.55 -22.13
CA THR A 378 -1.60 -31.06 -21.35
C THR A 378 -1.14 -30.25 -20.16
N ASP A 379 -1.46 -28.95 -20.20
CA ASP A 379 -1.02 -27.97 -19.22
C ASP A 379 -2.16 -27.60 -18.30
N THR A 380 -1.87 -27.41 -17.02
CA THR A 380 -2.78 -26.84 -16.03
C THR A 380 -2.32 -25.46 -15.63
N VAL A 381 -3.20 -24.47 -15.69
CA VAL A 381 -2.88 -23.06 -15.47
C VAL A 381 -3.81 -22.45 -14.42
N THR A 382 -3.25 -21.78 -13.42
CA THR A 382 -3.96 -21.01 -12.37
C THR A 382 -3.36 -19.62 -12.25
N ASN A 383 -4.15 -18.66 -11.75
CA ASN A 383 -3.72 -17.29 -11.50
C ASN A 383 -2.99 -16.68 -12.70
N VAL A 384 -3.62 -16.72 -13.88
CA VAL A 384 -3.08 -16.13 -15.11
C VAL A 384 -4.21 -15.42 -15.86
N GLU A 385 -3.97 -14.17 -16.22
CA GLU A 385 -4.96 -13.27 -16.83
C GLU A 385 -4.96 -13.43 -18.35
N ASN A 386 -3.79 -13.66 -18.95
CA ASN A 386 -3.59 -13.66 -20.40
C ASN A 386 -3.04 -15.00 -20.91
N PHE A 387 -3.69 -15.53 -21.95
CA PHE A 387 -3.30 -16.75 -22.65
C PHE A 387 -2.89 -16.39 -24.06
N GLN A 388 -1.59 -16.33 -24.31
CA GLN A 388 -1.01 -15.98 -25.60
C GLN A 388 -0.79 -17.23 -26.44
N PHE A 389 -1.57 -17.39 -27.50
CA PHE A 389 -1.35 -18.41 -28.54
C PHE A 389 -0.56 -17.79 -29.69
N SER A 390 -0.02 -18.61 -30.59
CA SER A 390 0.80 -18.09 -31.70
C SER A 390 0.05 -17.25 -32.75
N ASP A 391 -1.30 -17.23 -32.72
CA ASP A 391 -2.14 -16.45 -33.61
C ASP A 391 -3.04 -15.41 -32.91
N VAL A 392 -3.34 -15.57 -31.61
CA VAL A 392 -4.22 -14.68 -30.83
C VAL A 392 -3.86 -14.70 -29.35
N THR A 393 -4.11 -13.58 -28.65
CA THR A 393 -4.15 -13.55 -27.18
C THR A 393 -5.60 -13.60 -26.70
N LYS A 394 -5.86 -14.35 -25.65
CA LYS A 394 -7.17 -14.50 -24.99
C LYS A 394 -7.03 -14.15 -23.53
N THR A 395 -7.98 -13.39 -22.98
CA THR A 395 -8.06 -13.22 -21.53
C THR A 395 -8.70 -14.44 -20.89
N ALA A 396 -8.41 -14.70 -19.62
CA ALA A 396 -9.03 -15.75 -18.81
C ALA A 396 -10.58 -15.67 -18.89
N ALA A 397 -11.14 -14.46 -18.80
CA ALA A 397 -12.57 -14.21 -18.99
C ALA A 397 -13.08 -14.72 -20.35
N SER A 398 -12.39 -14.39 -21.45
CA SER A 398 -12.80 -14.83 -22.78
C SER A 398 -12.76 -16.36 -22.99
N LEU A 399 -11.94 -17.08 -22.21
CA LEU A 399 -11.81 -18.54 -22.28
C LEU A 399 -12.84 -19.29 -21.42
N THR A 400 -13.32 -18.68 -20.34
CA THR A 400 -14.37 -19.28 -19.49
C THR A 400 -15.78 -19.07 -20.05
N GLY A 401 -15.90 -18.35 -21.18
CA GLY A 401 -17.20 -18.05 -21.80
C GLY A 401 -17.96 -16.93 -21.11
N SER A 402 -17.34 -16.18 -20.20
CA SER A 402 -17.79 -14.84 -19.83
C SER A 402 -17.54 -13.94 -21.04
N THR A 403 -18.60 -13.68 -21.80
CA THR A 403 -18.63 -12.60 -22.79
C THR A 403 -18.01 -11.34 -22.18
N PRO A 404 -17.20 -10.56 -22.91
CA PRO A 404 -16.87 -9.21 -22.45
C PRO A 404 -18.19 -8.55 -22.09
N VAL A 405 -18.28 -8.01 -20.88
CA VAL A 405 -19.51 -7.40 -20.38
C VAL A 405 -20.08 -6.57 -21.50
N SER A 406 -21.27 -6.95 -22.00
CA SER A 406 -22.00 -6.08 -22.89
C SER A 406 -22.07 -4.77 -22.14
N ASP A 407 -21.62 -3.68 -22.75
CA ASP A 407 -21.90 -2.36 -22.25
C ASP A 407 -23.43 -2.29 -22.09
N THR A 408 -23.89 -2.42 -20.84
CA THR A 408 -25.30 -2.32 -20.44
C THR A 408 -25.56 -0.97 -19.78
N ILE A 409 -24.53 -0.12 -19.71
CA ILE A 409 -24.63 1.17 -19.05
C ILE A 409 -25.26 2.12 -20.06
N ALA A 410 -26.40 2.70 -19.69
CA ALA A 410 -27.05 3.68 -20.53
C ALA A 410 -26.31 5.03 -20.45
N PRO A 411 -26.27 5.82 -21.54
CA PRO A 411 -25.67 7.14 -21.50
C PRO A 411 -26.41 8.04 -20.51
N THR A 412 -25.70 8.77 -19.66
CA THR A 412 -26.27 9.72 -18.69
C THR A 412 -26.02 11.17 -19.12
N LEU A 413 -26.87 12.10 -18.70
CA LEU A 413 -26.75 13.52 -19.04
C LEU A 413 -25.75 14.19 -18.09
N SER A 414 -24.61 14.65 -18.61
CA SER A 414 -23.52 15.26 -17.82
C SER A 414 -23.65 16.78 -17.68
N SER A 415 -24.24 17.47 -18.65
CA SER A 415 -24.51 18.91 -18.54
C SER A 415 -25.61 19.40 -19.49
N MET A 416 -26.18 20.55 -19.17
CA MET A 416 -27.20 21.24 -19.97
C MET A 416 -26.97 22.75 -20.03
N THR A 417 -27.21 23.36 -21.19
CA THR A 417 -27.11 24.82 -21.41
C THR A 417 -28.32 25.34 -22.20
N PRO A 418 -29.06 26.35 -21.71
CA PRO A 418 -28.94 27.00 -20.40
C PRO A 418 -29.00 26.02 -19.23
N ALA A 419 -28.41 26.37 -18.09
CA ALA A 419 -28.46 25.54 -16.89
C ALA A 419 -29.91 25.35 -16.43
N ASP A 420 -30.19 24.29 -15.68
CA ASP A 420 -31.50 24.13 -15.03
C ASP A 420 -31.80 25.33 -14.13
N ASN A 421 -33.09 25.70 -14.07
CA ASN A 421 -33.63 26.90 -13.44
C ASN A 421 -33.07 28.23 -13.96
N ALA A 422 -32.38 28.25 -15.11
CA ALA A 422 -31.85 29.48 -15.66
C ALA A 422 -32.97 30.51 -15.89
N ILE A 423 -32.77 31.73 -15.41
CA ILE A 423 -33.71 32.85 -15.56
C ILE A 423 -33.21 33.84 -16.62
N GLY A 424 -34.14 34.48 -17.33
CA GLY A 424 -33.79 35.50 -18.33
C GLY A 424 -33.23 34.93 -19.65
N VAL A 425 -33.50 33.67 -19.94
CA VAL A 425 -33.09 33.01 -21.19
C VAL A 425 -33.76 33.68 -22.39
N ALA A 426 -33.02 33.92 -23.46
CA ALA A 426 -33.61 34.40 -24.71
C ALA A 426 -34.52 33.31 -25.31
N ALA A 427 -35.75 33.66 -25.72
CA ALA A 427 -36.70 32.71 -26.30
C ALA A 427 -36.18 31.99 -27.58
N SER A 428 -35.08 32.48 -28.18
CA SER A 428 -34.41 31.92 -29.34
C SER A 428 -33.14 31.11 -29.02
N ALA A 429 -32.80 30.91 -27.75
CA ALA A 429 -31.58 30.22 -27.35
C ALA A 429 -31.64 28.71 -27.67
N ASN A 430 -30.52 28.14 -28.14
CA ASN A 430 -30.39 26.68 -28.28
C ASN A 430 -30.34 26.01 -26.91
N LEU A 431 -30.86 24.80 -26.84
CA LEU A 431 -30.72 23.91 -25.68
C LEU A 431 -29.65 22.86 -26.02
N VAL A 432 -28.54 22.86 -25.30
CA VAL A 432 -27.40 21.97 -25.55
C VAL A 432 -27.28 20.98 -24.40
N LEU A 433 -27.22 19.69 -24.71
CA LEU A 433 -27.15 18.59 -23.77
C LEU A 433 -25.87 17.80 -24.05
N THR A 434 -25.05 17.56 -23.03
CA THR A 434 -23.84 16.72 -23.13
C THR A 434 -24.06 15.44 -22.34
N PHE A 435 -23.67 14.30 -22.91
CA PHE A 435 -23.80 12.99 -22.28
C PHE A 435 -22.43 12.44 -21.82
N SER A 436 -22.47 11.42 -20.95
CA SER A 436 -21.30 10.70 -20.42
C SER A 436 -20.46 10.00 -21.50
N GLU A 437 -21.01 9.82 -22.70
CA GLU A 437 -20.38 9.10 -23.81
C GLU A 437 -20.95 9.53 -25.17
N THR A 438 -20.47 8.93 -26.25
CA THR A 438 -20.94 9.22 -27.61
C THR A 438 -22.36 8.69 -27.83
N VAL A 439 -23.26 9.56 -28.27
CA VAL A 439 -24.68 9.24 -28.44
C VAL A 439 -25.14 9.34 -29.89
N GLN A 440 -26.28 8.73 -30.19
CA GLN A 440 -27.01 8.82 -31.45
C GLN A 440 -28.52 8.97 -31.20
N ALA A 441 -29.24 9.42 -32.22
CA ALA A 441 -30.70 9.53 -32.15
C ALA A 441 -31.33 8.13 -32.03
N GLY A 442 -32.20 7.95 -31.03
CA GLY A 442 -33.03 6.78 -30.86
C GLY A 442 -34.44 6.97 -31.43
N LEU A 443 -35.40 6.23 -30.87
CA LEU A 443 -36.82 6.32 -31.25
C LEU A 443 -37.59 7.00 -30.12
N GLY A 444 -37.89 8.28 -30.28
CA GLY A 444 -38.62 9.04 -29.27
C GLY A 444 -38.67 10.55 -29.55
N ASN A 445 -39.37 11.26 -28.67
CA ASN A 445 -39.57 12.70 -28.78
C ASN A 445 -38.90 13.46 -27.64
N ILE A 446 -38.48 14.67 -27.96
CA ILE A 446 -38.11 15.73 -27.03
C ILE A 446 -39.30 16.70 -26.98
N VAL A 447 -39.84 16.97 -25.80
CA VAL A 447 -41.06 17.76 -25.61
C VAL A 447 -40.77 18.91 -24.67
N ILE A 448 -41.00 20.13 -25.16
CA ILE A 448 -40.92 21.35 -24.37
C ILE A 448 -42.33 21.71 -23.92
N TYR A 449 -42.51 21.91 -22.62
CA TYR A 449 -43.77 22.25 -21.99
C TYR A 449 -43.73 23.67 -21.44
N ASN A 450 -44.87 24.36 -21.48
CA ASN A 450 -45.10 25.51 -20.63
C ASN A 450 -45.22 25.04 -19.17
N VAL A 451 -44.96 25.92 -18.20
CA VAL A 451 -45.09 25.61 -16.77
C VAL A 451 -46.48 25.08 -16.35
N ASP A 452 -47.53 25.44 -17.09
CA ASP A 452 -48.90 24.92 -16.87
C ASP A 452 -49.12 23.48 -17.36
N GLY A 453 -48.06 22.84 -17.88
CA GLY A 453 -48.08 21.47 -18.40
C GLY A 453 -48.65 21.33 -19.80
N THR A 454 -49.06 22.43 -20.46
CA THR A 454 -49.39 22.39 -21.88
C THR A 454 -48.13 22.24 -22.72
N VAL A 455 -48.19 21.43 -23.77
CA VAL A 455 -47.05 21.25 -24.68
C VAL A 455 -46.82 22.55 -25.46
N ALA A 456 -45.65 23.16 -25.29
CA ALA A 456 -45.19 24.26 -26.13
C ALA A 456 -44.70 23.70 -27.48
N LYS A 457 -43.95 22.59 -27.47
CA LYS A 457 -43.44 21.94 -28.68
C LYS A 457 -43.12 20.46 -28.48
N THR A 458 -43.34 19.65 -29.51
CA THR A 458 -42.81 18.28 -29.62
C THR A 458 -41.86 18.20 -30.82
N ILE A 459 -40.67 17.65 -30.61
CA ILE A 459 -39.58 17.52 -31.59
C ILE A 459 -39.17 16.04 -31.60
N ALA A 460 -39.10 15.39 -32.76
CA ALA A 460 -38.58 14.03 -32.84
C ALA A 460 -37.06 14.04 -32.67
N ALA A 461 -36.47 13.09 -31.93
CA ALA A 461 -35.03 13.10 -31.67
C ALA A 461 -34.17 12.92 -32.94
N ASN A 462 -34.76 12.41 -34.03
CA ASN A 462 -34.13 12.29 -35.34
C ASN A 462 -34.50 13.42 -36.32
N ASP A 463 -35.16 14.49 -35.86
CA ASP A 463 -35.47 15.65 -36.69
C ASP A 463 -34.22 16.51 -36.91
N THR A 464 -33.51 16.21 -37.99
CA THR A 464 -32.28 16.92 -38.39
C THR A 464 -32.46 18.42 -38.67
N SER A 465 -33.68 18.96 -38.70
CA SER A 465 -33.93 20.40 -38.86
C SER A 465 -33.88 21.17 -37.53
N GLN A 466 -34.15 20.51 -36.40
CA GLN A 466 -34.14 21.10 -35.06
C GLN A 466 -33.16 20.41 -34.09
N VAL A 467 -32.65 19.21 -34.42
CA VAL A 467 -31.71 18.43 -33.59
C VAL A 467 -30.44 18.13 -34.36
N THR A 468 -29.28 18.41 -33.76
CA THR A 468 -27.96 18.02 -34.27
C THR A 468 -27.21 17.25 -33.19
N ILE A 469 -26.62 16.10 -33.55
CA ILE A 469 -25.84 15.26 -32.64
C ILE A 469 -24.40 15.16 -33.16
N SER A 470 -23.42 15.44 -32.31
CA SER A 470 -21.99 15.36 -32.62
C SER A 470 -21.23 14.84 -31.40
N GLY A 471 -20.66 13.64 -31.49
CA GLY A 471 -20.01 12.99 -30.35
C GLY A 471 -21.00 12.75 -29.22
N SER A 472 -20.69 13.24 -28.02
CA SER A 472 -21.55 13.17 -26.83
C SER A 472 -22.56 14.31 -26.71
N THR A 473 -22.60 15.25 -27.67
CA THR A 473 -23.41 16.48 -27.57
C THR A 473 -24.64 16.45 -28.47
N VAL A 474 -25.81 16.75 -27.89
CA VAL A 474 -27.11 16.93 -28.56
C VAL A 474 -27.52 18.40 -28.48
N THR A 475 -27.67 19.07 -29.62
CA THR A 475 -28.14 20.46 -29.71
C THR A 475 -29.56 20.52 -30.26
N ILE A 476 -30.47 21.17 -29.53
CA ILE A 476 -31.88 21.38 -29.87
C ILE A 476 -32.12 22.86 -30.12
N ASN A 477 -32.72 23.21 -31.26
CA ASN A 477 -32.98 24.60 -31.66
C ASN A 477 -34.50 24.92 -31.61
N PRO A 478 -34.97 25.70 -30.62
CA PRO A 478 -36.39 26.02 -30.43
C PRO A 478 -36.82 27.37 -31.04
N THR A 479 -36.02 27.99 -31.92
CA THR A 479 -36.03 29.44 -32.25
C THR A 479 -37.38 30.14 -32.56
N THR A 480 -38.48 29.45 -32.88
CA THR A 480 -39.82 30.06 -33.03
C THR A 480 -40.89 29.49 -32.09
N ASP A 481 -40.49 28.65 -31.14
CA ASP A 481 -41.39 27.79 -30.37
C ASP A 481 -41.67 28.33 -28.94
N LEU A 482 -40.94 29.35 -28.47
CA LEU A 482 -41.04 29.90 -27.10
C LEU A 482 -41.47 31.39 -27.07
N ASN A 483 -42.24 31.77 -26.05
CA ASN A 483 -42.71 33.13 -25.77
C ASN A 483 -41.89 33.75 -24.62
N SER A 484 -41.68 35.06 -24.64
CA SER A 484 -40.98 35.79 -23.56
C SER A 484 -41.83 35.93 -22.29
N GLY A 485 -41.18 35.95 -21.13
CA GLY A 485 -41.80 36.06 -19.80
C GLY A 485 -42.42 34.77 -19.27
N ASN A 486 -42.24 33.67 -19.99
CA ASN A 486 -42.78 32.36 -19.63
C ASN A 486 -41.68 31.42 -19.14
N SER A 487 -42.08 30.50 -18.26
CA SER A 487 -41.27 29.38 -17.80
C SER A 487 -41.60 28.10 -18.58
N TYR A 488 -40.55 27.35 -18.89
CA TYR A 488 -40.59 26.12 -19.67
C TYR A 488 -39.87 24.98 -18.95
N TYR A 489 -40.25 23.75 -19.26
CA TYR A 489 -39.46 22.56 -18.92
C TYR A 489 -39.39 21.59 -20.09
N VAL A 490 -38.35 20.77 -20.13
CA VAL A 490 -38.04 19.86 -21.24
C VAL A 490 -38.07 18.42 -20.76
N ASN A 491 -38.86 17.59 -21.45
CA ASN A 491 -38.81 16.14 -21.30
C ASN A 491 -38.22 15.49 -22.55
N ILE A 492 -37.51 14.40 -22.37
CA ILE A 492 -36.93 13.54 -23.41
C ILE A 492 -37.46 12.14 -23.14
N ALA A 493 -38.15 11.54 -24.10
CA ALA A 493 -38.65 10.19 -23.93
C ALA A 493 -37.49 9.19 -23.73
N ALA A 494 -37.70 8.17 -22.88
CA ALA A 494 -36.76 7.06 -22.75
C ALA A 494 -36.46 6.46 -24.12
N GLY A 495 -35.17 6.28 -24.45
CA GLY A 495 -34.72 5.78 -25.75
C GLY A 495 -34.86 6.76 -26.91
N ALA A 496 -35.23 8.02 -26.67
CA ALA A 496 -35.12 9.08 -27.69
C ALA A 496 -33.64 9.38 -28.02
N ILE A 497 -32.74 9.19 -27.06
CA ILE A 497 -31.29 9.20 -27.22
C ILE A 497 -30.76 7.84 -26.76
N LYS A 498 -29.73 7.32 -27.43
CA LYS A 498 -29.06 6.06 -27.08
C LYS A 498 -27.57 6.14 -27.41
N ASP A 499 -26.76 5.30 -26.81
CA ASP A 499 -25.36 5.17 -27.18
C ASP A 499 -25.20 4.41 -28.52
N LEU A 500 -23.94 4.14 -28.92
CA LEU A 500 -23.63 3.34 -30.10
C LEU A 500 -23.86 1.82 -29.90
N SER A 501 -23.81 1.34 -28.66
CA SER A 501 -24.06 -0.05 -28.22
C SER A 501 -25.54 -0.43 -28.24
N GLY A 502 -26.45 0.54 -28.24
CA GLY A 502 -27.90 0.40 -28.23
C GLY A 502 -28.59 0.66 -26.88
N ASN A 503 -27.88 1.00 -25.80
CA ASN A 503 -28.52 1.28 -24.51
C ASN A 503 -29.23 2.63 -24.55
N SER A 504 -30.47 2.63 -24.08
CA SER A 504 -31.35 3.79 -24.16
C SER A 504 -31.09 4.71 -22.99
N TYR A 505 -30.83 6.00 -23.26
CA TYR A 505 -30.95 7.01 -22.21
C TYR A 505 -32.31 6.84 -21.56
N ALA A 506 -32.33 6.78 -20.22
CA ALA A 506 -33.55 6.58 -19.44
C ALA A 506 -34.61 7.66 -19.72
N GLY A 507 -34.21 8.77 -20.34
CA GLY A 507 -35.05 9.89 -20.66
C GLY A 507 -34.94 10.95 -19.59
N LEU A 508 -35.53 12.10 -19.88
CA LEU A 508 -35.64 13.22 -18.98
C LEU A 508 -37.13 13.46 -18.80
N THR A 509 -37.64 13.33 -17.59
CA THR A 509 -39.08 13.52 -17.36
C THR A 509 -39.28 14.26 -16.06
N GLY A 510 -40.11 15.29 -16.08
CA GLY A 510 -40.45 16.05 -14.88
C GLY A 510 -40.38 17.54 -15.15
N THR A 511 -41.09 18.30 -14.34
CA THR A 511 -41.22 19.75 -14.51
C THR A 511 -39.98 20.52 -14.06
N THR A 512 -39.05 19.84 -13.39
CA THR A 512 -37.84 20.42 -12.74
C THR A 512 -36.55 19.75 -13.20
N ALA A 513 -36.62 18.72 -14.05
CA ALA A 513 -35.43 17.97 -14.48
C ALA A 513 -34.58 18.77 -15.48
N TYR A 514 -35.24 19.61 -16.28
CA TYR A 514 -34.61 20.69 -17.01
C TYR A 514 -35.64 21.78 -17.28
N SER A 515 -35.52 22.90 -16.58
CA SER A 515 -36.44 24.02 -16.64
C SER A 515 -35.69 25.35 -16.79
N PHE A 516 -36.36 26.34 -17.37
CA PHE A 516 -35.81 27.69 -17.48
C PHE A 516 -36.94 28.71 -17.69
N SER A 517 -36.68 29.98 -17.39
CA SER A 517 -37.60 31.08 -17.67
C SER A 517 -37.01 32.07 -18.66
N THR A 518 -37.86 32.53 -19.56
CA THR A 518 -37.52 33.57 -20.52
C THR A 518 -37.77 34.95 -19.91
N VAL A 519 -37.01 35.97 -20.33
CA VAL A 519 -37.02 37.31 -19.70
C VAL A 519 -38.43 37.94 -19.62
N ALA A 520 -38.84 38.43 -18.44
CA ALA A 520 -40.19 38.96 -18.12
C ALA A 520 -40.36 40.49 -18.33
N SER A 521 -41.61 40.97 -18.33
CA SER A 521 -41.99 42.42 -18.31
C SER A 521 -42.58 42.81 -16.92
N ALA A 522 -42.35 44.04 -16.39
CA ALA A 522 -42.50 44.52 -14.98
C ALA A 522 -43.82 44.24 -14.15
N ILE A 523 -43.79 44.24 -12.78
CA ILE A 523 -44.74 43.51 -11.84
C ILE A 523 -45.39 44.32 -10.64
N ALA A 524 -46.46 43.79 -9.98
CA ALA A 524 -47.35 44.35 -8.91
C ALA A 524 -47.53 43.43 -7.65
N ASP A 525 -47.96 44.00 -6.50
CA ASP A 525 -48.08 43.43 -5.11
C ASP A 525 -49.07 42.25 -4.93
N ASP A 526 -48.62 41.17 -4.27
CA ASP A 526 -49.32 39.88 -4.19
C ASP A 526 -50.13 39.61 -2.91
N TYR A 527 -49.70 40.04 -1.71
CA TYR A 527 -50.44 39.86 -0.45
C TYR A 527 -50.24 40.99 0.58
N PRO A 528 -51.30 41.76 0.91
CA PRO A 528 -51.12 42.92 1.78
C PRO A 528 -50.95 42.56 3.27
N TRP A 529 -50.14 43.36 3.99
CA TRP A 529 -50.02 43.38 5.46
C TRP A 529 -51.31 43.82 6.19
N SER A 530 -52.38 43.03 6.09
CA SER A 530 -53.70 43.35 6.64
C SER A 530 -54.55 42.09 6.83
N THR A 531 -55.45 42.09 7.81
CA THR A 531 -56.42 40.99 8.00
C THR A 531 -57.41 40.84 6.84
N SER A 532 -57.46 41.81 5.92
CA SER A 532 -58.16 41.70 4.64
C SER A 532 -57.42 40.86 3.60
N THR A 533 -56.22 40.36 3.92
CA THR A 533 -55.45 39.45 3.08
C THR A 533 -56.29 38.30 2.54
N THR A 534 -56.00 37.96 1.28
CA THR A 534 -56.56 36.78 0.62
C THR A 534 -55.72 35.51 0.88
N GLY A 535 -54.54 35.66 1.49
CA GLY A 535 -53.64 34.57 1.85
C GLY A 535 -54.23 33.65 2.93
N VAL A 536 -54.29 32.35 2.63
CA VAL A 536 -54.79 31.31 3.54
C VAL A 536 -53.85 30.10 3.50
N VAL A 537 -53.29 29.75 4.67
CA VAL A 537 -52.50 28.54 4.90
C VAL A 537 -53.42 27.47 5.48
N THR A 538 -53.41 26.29 4.87
CA THR A 538 -54.22 25.14 5.30
C THR A 538 -53.29 24.12 5.95
N VAL A 539 -53.64 23.63 7.14
CA VAL A 539 -52.85 22.59 7.83
C VAL A 539 -52.82 21.30 7.02
N ASN A 540 -51.63 20.71 6.85
CA ASN A 540 -51.30 19.61 5.95
C ASN A 540 -51.64 19.89 4.48
N GLY A 541 -51.86 21.16 4.14
CA GLY A 541 -52.00 21.62 2.78
C GLY A 541 -50.65 21.99 2.19
N SER A 542 -50.65 22.27 0.89
CA SER A 542 -49.45 22.75 0.20
C SER A 542 -48.96 24.07 0.79
N ALA A 543 -47.64 24.23 0.84
CA ALA A 543 -46.99 25.49 1.19
C ALA A 543 -47.54 26.62 0.31
N LYS A 544 -47.70 27.81 0.91
CA LYS A 544 -48.18 29.01 0.24
C LYS A 544 -47.04 29.98 0.02
N GLY A 545 -46.80 30.30 -1.25
CA GLY A 545 -45.81 31.30 -1.64
C GLY A 545 -46.38 32.71 -1.61
N GLY A 546 -45.51 33.65 -1.27
CA GLY A 546 -45.68 35.10 -1.40
C GLY A 546 -44.35 35.74 -1.78
N VAL A 547 -44.36 37.03 -2.11
CA VAL A 547 -43.17 37.79 -2.49
C VAL A 547 -43.19 39.12 -1.76
N ILE A 548 -42.14 39.40 -1.00
CA ILE A 548 -41.92 40.77 -0.52
C ILE A 548 -41.38 41.59 -1.70
N GLU A 549 -42.23 42.35 -2.40
CA GLU A 549 -41.80 42.99 -3.65
C GLU A 549 -41.05 44.31 -3.42
N THR A 550 -41.17 44.89 -2.23
CA THR A 550 -40.41 46.08 -1.84
C THR A 550 -39.92 46.01 -0.40
N VAL A 551 -38.81 46.70 -0.12
CA VAL A 551 -38.03 46.68 1.14
C VAL A 551 -38.82 46.93 2.44
N ASN A 552 -40.09 47.35 2.40
CA ASN A 552 -40.92 47.59 3.59
C ASN A 552 -42.26 46.83 3.54
N ASP A 553 -42.35 45.85 2.67
CA ASP A 553 -43.52 45.03 2.50
C ASP A 553 -43.50 43.82 3.44
N ALA A 554 -44.68 43.28 3.74
CA ALA A 554 -44.86 42.13 4.61
C ALA A 554 -46.21 41.47 4.32
N ASP A 555 -46.26 40.14 4.29
CA ASP A 555 -47.53 39.48 3.97
C ASP A 555 -48.11 38.74 5.16
N LEU A 556 -49.44 38.80 5.25
CA LEU A 556 -50.21 38.15 6.29
C LEU A 556 -51.05 37.00 5.72
N PHE A 557 -51.09 35.87 6.41
CA PHE A 557 -51.88 34.69 6.04
C PHE A 557 -52.79 34.23 7.17
N LYS A 558 -53.95 33.65 6.84
CA LYS A 558 -54.89 33.03 7.80
C LYS A 558 -54.67 31.53 7.91
N VAL A 559 -54.71 30.97 9.12
CA VAL A 559 -54.68 29.51 9.35
C VAL A 559 -55.69 29.10 10.43
N SER A 560 -56.42 28.01 10.21
CA SER A 560 -57.43 27.51 11.17
C SER A 560 -56.88 26.37 12.00
N LEU A 561 -56.82 26.55 13.33
CA LEU A 561 -56.23 25.60 14.26
C LEU A 561 -57.26 25.04 15.24
N THR A 562 -57.06 23.79 15.64
CA THR A 562 -57.89 23.10 16.65
C THR A 562 -57.12 22.96 17.96
N ALA A 563 -57.74 23.34 19.08
CA ALA A 563 -57.12 23.27 20.41
C ALA A 563 -56.68 21.85 20.77
N GLY A 564 -55.48 21.72 21.35
CA GLY A 564 -54.89 20.45 21.83
C GLY A 564 -54.09 19.66 20.81
N SER A 565 -54.05 20.09 19.55
CA SER A 565 -53.19 19.50 18.51
C SER A 565 -51.91 20.31 18.34
N THR A 566 -50.79 19.63 18.08
CA THR A 566 -49.50 20.24 17.79
C THR A 566 -49.31 20.38 16.29
N TYR A 567 -48.86 21.57 15.90
CA TYR A 567 -48.63 21.92 14.51
C TYR A 567 -47.23 22.47 14.34
N VAL A 568 -46.66 22.22 13.18
CA VAL A 568 -45.38 22.77 12.74
C VAL A 568 -45.67 23.80 11.66
N PHE A 569 -45.16 25.02 11.84
CA PHE A 569 -45.24 26.10 10.87
C PHE A 569 -43.84 26.43 10.40
N GLU A 570 -43.61 26.41 9.10
CA GLU A 570 -42.29 26.63 8.50
C GLU A 570 -42.41 27.73 7.47
N LEU A 571 -41.53 28.72 7.56
CA LEU A 571 -41.33 29.76 6.57
C LEU A 571 -39.99 29.52 5.90
N ASP A 572 -40.00 29.13 4.63
CA ASP A 572 -38.78 28.90 3.85
C ASP A 572 -38.62 29.99 2.79
N ARG A 573 -37.48 30.69 2.79
CA ARG A 573 -37.11 31.57 1.67
C ARG A 573 -37.05 30.78 0.36
N THR A 574 -37.48 31.37 -0.75
CA THR A 574 -37.21 30.81 -2.09
C THR A 574 -35.77 31.11 -2.52
N SER A 575 -35.23 30.39 -3.49
CA SER A 575 -33.87 30.65 -4.00
C SER A 575 -33.77 32.07 -4.58
N GLY A 576 -32.80 32.86 -4.09
CA GLY A 576 -32.69 34.29 -4.39
C GLY A 576 -33.78 35.17 -3.76
N GLY A 577 -34.54 34.60 -2.82
CA GLY A 577 -35.64 35.23 -2.09
C GLY A 577 -35.17 36.02 -0.87
N LEU A 578 -35.94 35.92 0.22
CA LEU A 578 -35.68 36.65 1.47
C LEU A 578 -34.27 36.39 2.04
N ALA A 579 -33.65 37.45 2.57
CA ALA A 579 -32.26 37.44 3.02
C ALA A 579 -32.15 36.94 4.47
N ASP A 580 -33.12 37.27 5.30
CA ASP A 580 -33.17 36.93 6.73
C ASP A 580 -34.65 36.89 7.19
N PRO A 581 -35.40 35.83 6.83
CA PRO A 581 -36.84 35.79 7.04
C PRO A 581 -37.22 35.37 8.45
N TYR A 582 -38.25 35.99 9.03
CA TYR A 582 -38.80 35.57 10.33
C TYR A 582 -40.32 35.41 10.32
N LEU A 583 -40.82 34.54 11.20
CA LEU A 583 -42.23 34.18 11.28
C LEU A 583 -42.85 34.59 12.63
N ARG A 584 -44.08 35.12 12.55
CA ARG A 584 -44.90 35.42 13.74
C ARG A 584 -46.26 34.75 13.63
N LEU A 585 -46.66 34.05 14.69
CA LEU A 585 -48.00 33.51 14.85
C LEU A 585 -48.79 34.40 15.81
N TYR A 586 -49.95 34.88 15.36
CA TYR A 586 -50.89 35.67 16.16
C TYR A 586 -52.17 34.89 16.45
N ASP A 587 -52.68 35.06 17.66
CA ASP A 587 -53.94 34.48 18.12
C ASP A 587 -55.18 35.09 17.40
N PRO A 588 -56.39 34.54 17.59
CA PRO A 588 -57.59 35.06 16.95
C PRO A 588 -57.97 36.51 17.34
N SER A 589 -57.41 37.05 18.42
CA SER A 589 -57.55 38.46 18.83
C SER A 589 -56.40 39.34 18.33
N VAL A 590 -55.50 38.77 17.52
CA VAL A 590 -54.31 39.40 16.92
C VAL A 590 -53.24 39.78 17.96
N ASN A 591 -53.11 39.01 19.05
CA ASN A 591 -51.96 39.09 19.94
C ASN A 591 -50.89 38.07 19.52
N LEU A 592 -49.61 38.39 19.69
CA LEU A 592 -48.51 37.48 19.33
C LEU A 592 -48.53 36.24 20.25
N ALA A 593 -48.59 35.05 19.64
CA ALA A 593 -48.66 33.76 20.31
C ALA A 593 -47.33 32.99 20.26
N ALA A 594 -46.60 33.08 19.16
CA ALA A 594 -45.25 32.50 18.99
C ALA A 594 -44.46 33.29 17.94
N PHE A 595 -43.13 33.27 18.07
CA PHE A 595 -42.19 33.94 17.18
C PHE A 595 -40.95 33.05 17.05
N ASP A 596 -40.41 33.00 15.84
CA ASP A 596 -39.16 32.33 15.55
C ASP A 596 -38.53 32.99 14.31
N ASP A 597 -37.20 33.11 14.30
CA ASP A 597 -36.39 33.68 13.21
C ASP A 597 -35.47 32.64 12.57
N ASP A 598 -34.74 31.83 13.35
CA ASP A 598 -33.74 30.89 12.82
C ASP A 598 -33.97 29.41 13.20
N GLY A 599 -35.17 29.03 13.67
CA GLY A 599 -35.47 27.66 14.11
C GLY A 599 -35.65 26.62 12.98
N GLY A 600 -35.64 27.06 11.72
CA GLY A 600 -35.72 26.25 10.50
C GLY A 600 -34.41 26.22 9.71
N ALA A 601 -34.30 25.31 8.74
CA ALA A 601 -33.06 25.11 8.00
C ALA A 601 -32.64 26.35 7.18
N ASN A 602 -31.35 26.67 7.15
CA ASN A 602 -30.77 27.81 6.42
C ASN A 602 -31.17 29.21 6.97
N GLY A 603 -31.26 29.36 8.30
CA GLY A 603 -31.65 30.62 8.95
C GLY A 603 -33.08 31.03 8.57
N ASN A 604 -33.95 30.03 8.44
CA ASN A 604 -35.36 30.21 8.15
C ASN A 604 -36.14 30.02 9.44
N ALA A 605 -37.41 30.42 9.48
CA ALA A 605 -38.19 30.35 10.71
C ALA A 605 -39.06 29.09 10.80
N LYS A 606 -39.06 28.44 11.96
CA LYS A 606 -39.90 27.28 12.29
C LYS A 606 -40.52 27.40 13.67
N ILE A 607 -41.85 27.48 13.70
CA ILE A 607 -42.64 27.48 14.93
C ILE A 607 -43.30 26.12 15.12
N VAL A 608 -43.01 25.44 16.23
CA VAL A 608 -43.80 24.28 16.70
C VAL A 608 -44.74 24.74 17.80
N TYR A 609 -46.05 24.60 17.62
CA TYR A 609 -47.03 25.16 18.54
C TYR A 609 -48.26 24.25 18.75
N THR A 610 -48.58 24.01 20.02
CA THR A 610 -49.83 23.36 20.43
C THR A 610 -50.92 24.39 20.66
N ALA A 611 -51.97 24.37 19.84
CA ALA A 611 -53.02 25.38 19.91
C ALA A 611 -53.81 25.32 21.24
N THR A 612 -53.98 26.45 21.91
CA THR A 612 -54.71 26.52 23.20
C THR A 612 -56.19 26.82 23.04
N THR A 613 -56.59 27.46 21.93
CA THR A 613 -57.99 27.72 21.58
C THR A 613 -58.24 27.43 20.11
N THR A 614 -59.43 26.92 19.77
CA THR A 614 -59.83 26.65 18.38
C THR A 614 -60.28 27.95 17.70
N GLY A 615 -59.72 28.26 16.53
CA GLY A 615 -60.06 29.48 15.79
C GLY A 615 -59.14 29.79 14.62
N THR A 616 -59.34 30.93 13.97
CA THR A 616 -58.44 31.44 12.91
C THR A 616 -57.31 32.25 13.54
N TYR A 617 -56.09 31.76 13.37
CA TYR A 617 -54.83 32.43 13.73
C TYR A 617 -54.25 33.10 12.48
N TYR A 618 -53.26 33.97 12.68
CA TYR A 618 -52.60 34.69 11.59
C TYR A 618 -51.10 34.47 11.61
N LEU A 619 -50.55 34.11 10.46
CA LEU A 619 -49.11 33.94 10.24
C LEU A 619 -48.60 35.15 9.47
N GLY A 620 -47.68 35.90 10.07
CA GLY A 620 -47.01 37.02 9.44
C GLY A 620 -45.60 36.64 9.04
N ALA A 621 -45.28 36.84 7.76
CA ALA A 621 -43.95 36.60 7.21
C ALA A 621 -43.28 37.92 6.87
N PHE A 622 -41.99 37.97 7.18
CA PHE A 622 -41.19 39.18 7.15
C PHE A 622 -39.76 38.83 6.77
N ASP A 623 -38.99 39.88 6.51
CA ASP A 623 -37.53 39.85 6.39
C ASP A 623 -36.92 40.91 7.33
N TYR A 624 -35.75 40.62 7.91
CA TYR A 624 -34.94 41.61 8.59
C TYR A 624 -34.17 42.49 7.57
N ASP A 625 -33.94 43.76 7.93
CA ASP A 625 -33.31 44.77 7.08
C ASP A 625 -34.06 45.08 5.76
N SER A 626 -33.42 44.91 4.61
CA SER A 626 -33.91 45.37 3.30
C SER A 626 -34.03 44.28 2.24
N GLY A 627 -34.20 43.03 2.63
CA GLY A 627 -34.41 41.96 1.66
C GLY A 627 -35.81 41.99 1.06
N THR A 628 -35.87 41.62 -0.21
CA THR A 628 -37.07 41.53 -1.03
C THR A 628 -36.95 40.24 -1.83
N GLY A 629 -38.03 39.51 -2.01
CA GLY A 629 -37.99 38.23 -2.72
C GLY A 629 -39.02 37.24 -2.22
N GLY A 630 -39.08 36.08 -2.87
CA GLY A 630 -40.11 35.08 -2.59
C GLY A 630 -39.83 34.28 -1.32
N TYR A 631 -40.89 33.82 -0.67
CA TYR A 631 -40.86 32.85 0.42
C TYR A 631 -42.08 31.95 0.34
N THR A 632 -42.08 30.87 1.12
CA THR A 632 -43.25 30.01 1.31
C THR A 632 -43.54 29.79 2.79
N ILE A 633 -44.82 29.68 3.16
CA ILE A 633 -45.27 29.28 4.50
C ILE A 633 -46.09 28.00 4.40
N LYS A 634 -45.78 27.00 5.21
CA LYS A 634 -46.60 25.79 5.37
C LYS A 634 -46.95 25.53 6.83
N ALA A 635 -48.03 24.78 7.03
CA ALA A 635 -48.48 24.31 8.32
C ALA A 635 -48.74 22.80 8.22
N SER A 636 -48.20 22.00 9.12
CA SER A 636 -48.43 20.55 9.16
C SER A 636 -48.71 20.03 10.56
N THR A 637 -49.29 18.83 10.64
CA THR A 637 -49.28 17.98 11.83
C THR A 637 -48.06 17.07 11.73
N ALA A 638 -47.34 16.81 12.82
CA ALA A 638 -46.22 15.86 12.81
C ALA A 638 -46.70 14.42 12.43
N VAL A 639 -45.93 13.67 11.63
CA VAL A 639 -46.19 12.29 11.16
C VAL A 639 -44.92 11.45 11.39
N ASP A 640 -45.09 10.24 11.92
CA ASP A 640 -44.07 9.23 12.30
C ASP A 640 -43.69 8.34 11.08
N ASP A 641 -42.39 8.23 10.76
CA ASP A 641 -41.85 7.56 9.57
C ASP A 641 -41.70 6.03 9.73
N TYR A 642 -41.33 5.55 10.91
CA TYR A 642 -41.20 4.13 11.23
C TYR A 642 -41.76 3.82 12.61
N PRO A 643 -42.97 3.24 12.70
CA PRO A 643 -43.56 3.01 14.01
C PRO A 643 -42.75 1.98 14.81
N TRP A 644 -42.61 2.20 16.13
CA TRP A 644 -42.09 1.23 17.10
C TRP A 644 -42.95 -0.04 17.23
N SER A 645 -43.00 -0.86 16.19
CA SER A 645 -43.89 -2.02 16.06
C SER A 645 -43.36 -3.01 15.02
N THR A 646 -43.62 -4.31 15.21
CA THR A 646 -43.26 -5.35 14.23
C THR A 646 -44.00 -5.25 12.89
N SER A 647 -45.04 -4.41 12.82
CA SER A 647 -45.68 -3.99 11.58
C SER A 647 -44.86 -3.00 10.75
N THR A 648 -43.71 -2.56 11.26
CA THR A 648 -42.77 -1.69 10.55
C THR A 648 -42.46 -2.19 9.15
N THR A 649 -42.27 -1.24 8.25
CA THR A 649 -41.81 -1.45 6.88
C THR A 649 -40.30 -1.32 6.73
N GLY A 650 -39.58 -0.84 7.76
CA GLY A 650 -38.13 -0.71 7.77
C GLY A 650 -37.42 -2.06 7.70
N VAL A 651 -36.42 -2.17 6.84
CA VAL A 651 -35.59 -3.37 6.65
C VAL A 651 -34.13 -2.96 6.51
N VAL A 652 -33.25 -3.56 7.31
CA VAL A 652 -31.79 -3.46 7.19
C VAL A 652 -31.29 -4.75 6.54
N THR A 653 -30.46 -4.59 5.51
CA THR A 653 -29.83 -5.72 4.80
C THR A 653 -28.39 -5.84 5.26
N VAL A 654 -27.98 -7.04 5.67
CA VAL A 654 -26.59 -7.31 6.05
C VAL A 654 -25.67 -7.16 4.83
N ASP A 655 -24.54 -6.48 4.99
CA ASP A 655 -23.59 -6.11 3.92
C ASP A 655 -24.26 -5.32 2.80
N GLY A 656 -25.29 -4.55 3.16
CA GLY A 656 -26.08 -3.75 2.26
C GLY A 656 -25.94 -2.26 2.53
N THR A 657 -26.62 -1.47 1.71
CA THR A 657 -26.69 -0.02 1.86
C THR A 657 -27.30 0.37 3.21
N VAL A 658 -26.75 1.41 3.84
CA VAL A 658 -27.25 1.95 5.11
C VAL A 658 -28.72 2.41 5.00
N SER A 659 -29.51 2.08 6.03
CA SER A 659 -30.90 2.49 6.16
C SER A 659 -30.99 3.85 6.83
N HIS A 660 -32.02 4.64 6.53
CA HIS A 660 -32.17 6.01 7.06
C HIS A 660 -33.52 6.14 7.78
N GLY A 661 -33.58 6.96 8.81
CA GLY A 661 -34.82 7.31 9.53
C GLY A 661 -34.70 8.64 10.28
N THR A 662 -35.82 9.14 10.80
CA THR A 662 -35.89 10.41 11.55
C THR A 662 -36.79 10.27 12.76
N ILE A 663 -36.28 10.67 13.94
CA ILE A 663 -37.14 10.84 15.12
C ILE A 663 -37.83 12.21 15.01
N GLU A 664 -39.12 12.28 14.68
CA GLU A 664 -39.80 13.55 14.42
C GLU A 664 -40.41 14.21 15.66
N ILE A 665 -40.59 13.44 16.73
CA ILE A 665 -41.14 13.89 18.00
C ILE A 665 -40.24 13.44 19.14
N ALA A 666 -40.03 14.30 20.14
CA ALA A 666 -39.32 13.91 21.35
C ALA A 666 -39.97 12.66 21.98
N TYR A 667 -39.15 11.65 22.29
CA TYR A 667 -39.54 10.32 22.80
C TYR A 667 -40.18 9.38 21.78
N ASP A 668 -40.12 9.68 20.49
CA ASP A 668 -40.41 8.71 19.44
C ASP A 668 -39.26 7.71 19.28
N ALA A 669 -39.54 6.57 18.66
CA ALA A 669 -38.55 5.52 18.38
C ALA A 669 -38.95 4.65 17.18
N ASP A 670 -37.96 4.18 16.45
CA ASP A 670 -38.17 3.50 15.17
C ASP A 670 -37.69 2.05 15.20
N LEU A 671 -38.37 1.15 14.47
CA LEU A 671 -38.02 -0.27 14.43
C LEU A 671 -37.79 -0.78 13.00
N PHE A 672 -36.76 -1.61 12.80
CA PHE A 672 -36.36 -2.20 11.52
C PHE A 672 -36.21 -3.73 11.61
N LYS A 673 -36.39 -4.43 10.50
CA LYS A 673 -36.17 -5.89 10.37
C LYS A 673 -34.81 -6.22 9.78
N VAL A 674 -34.09 -7.19 10.34
CA VAL A 674 -32.83 -7.72 9.78
C VAL A 674 -32.83 -9.25 9.79
N THR A 675 -32.30 -9.90 8.76
CA THR A 675 -32.26 -11.39 8.69
C THR A 675 -30.84 -11.87 8.98
N LEU A 676 -30.68 -12.67 10.04
CA LEU A 676 -29.39 -13.18 10.50
C LEU A 676 -29.29 -14.70 10.34
N THR A 677 -28.06 -15.20 10.21
CA THR A 677 -27.73 -16.63 10.13
C THR A 677 -27.03 -17.10 11.41
N ALA A 678 -27.50 -18.23 11.99
CA ALA A 678 -26.93 -18.83 13.20
C ALA A 678 -25.44 -19.15 13.04
N GLY A 679 -24.65 -18.82 14.07
CA GLY A 679 -23.21 -19.04 14.14
C GLY A 679 -22.36 -17.94 13.52
N GLN A 680 -22.97 -16.98 12.81
CA GLN A 680 -22.29 -15.84 12.22
C GLN A 680 -22.31 -14.64 13.19
N THR A 681 -21.20 -13.89 13.24
CA THR A 681 -21.10 -12.61 13.96
C THR A 681 -21.34 -11.46 12.99
N TYR A 682 -22.01 -10.43 13.51
CA TYR A 682 -22.38 -9.23 12.78
C TYR A 682 -22.11 -7.99 13.62
N ASP A 683 -21.84 -6.88 12.96
CA ASP A 683 -21.77 -5.54 13.54
C ASP A 683 -22.94 -4.69 13.07
N PHE A 684 -23.45 -3.84 13.95
CA PHE A 684 -24.57 -2.93 13.70
C PHE A 684 -24.22 -1.53 14.21
N ASP A 685 -24.35 -0.52 13.35
CA ASP A 685 -24.06 0.87 13.71
C ASP A 685 -25.30 1.76 13.56
N LEU A 686 -25.52 2.62 14.55
CA LEU A 686 -26.50 3.70 14.51
C LEU A 686 -25.77 5.04 14.60
N VAL A 687 -25.71 5.75 13.47
CA VAL A 687 -24.92 6.97 13.33
C VAL A 687 -25.85 8.17 13.15
N ARG A 688 -25.66 9.23 13.93
CA ARG A 688 -26.43 10.48 13.75
C ARG A 688 -26.05 11.18 12.44
N THR A 689 -27.04 11.76 11.78
CA THR A 689 -26.80 12.68 10.65
C THR A 689 -26.45 14.08 11.15
N SER A 690 -25.95 14.96 10.27
CA SER A 690 -25.66 16.36 10.61
C SER A 690 -26.95 17.09 11.05
N GLY A 691 -26.97 17.61 12.28
CA GLY A 691 -28.17 18.17 12.92
C GLY A 691 -29.19 17.11 13.38
N GLY A 692 -28.78 15.84 13.43
CA GLY A 692 -29.57 14.68 13.81
C GLY A 692 -29.64 14.43 15.31
N LEU A 693 -29.80 13.16 15.70
CA LEU A 693 -29.95 12.75 17.10
C LEU A 693 -28.81 13.29 17.99
N THR A 694 -29.18 13.77 19.17
CA THR A 694 -28.23 14.32 20.13
C THR A 694 -27.47 13.22 20.87
N ASP A 695 -28.15 12.12 21.17
CA ASP A 695 -27.60 10.97 21.90
C ASP A 695 -28.21 9.67 21.33
N PRO A 696 -27.63 9.10 20.26
CA PRO A 696 -28.20 7.94 19.56
C PRO A 696 -28.30 6.71 20.46
N TYR A 697 -29.42 5.98 20.41
CA TYR A 697 -29.62 4.78 21.21
C TYR A 697 -30.12 3.61 20.37
N LEU A 698 -29.34 2.53 20.33
CA LEU A 698 -29.55 1.36 19.49
C LEU A 698 -29.98 0.13 20.32
N TYR A 699 -30.94 -0.62 19.81
CA TYR A 699 -31.45 -1.85 20.41
C TYR A 699 -31.44 -3.00 19.40
N LEU A 700 -31.19 -4.23 19.86
CA LEU A 700 -31.34 -5.46 19.08
C LEU A 700 -32.28 -6.43 19.80
N TYR A 701 -33.31 -6.89 19.09
CA TYR A 701 -34.31 -7.84 19.56
C TYR A 701 -34.28 -9.14 18.75
N ASP A 702 -34.54 -10.27 19.41
CA ASP A 702 -34.72 -11.57 18.76
C ASP A 702 -36.05 -11.69 18.00
N SER A 703 -36.27 -12.83 17.32
CA SER A 703 -37.48 -13.09 16.54
C SER A 703 -38.78 -13.15 17.36
N SER A 704 -38.68 -13.24 18.69
CA SER A 704 -39.80 -13.20 19.63
C SER A 704 -39.96 -11.83 20.30
N VAL A 705 -39.19 -10.81 19.85
CA VAL A 705 -39.14 -9.44 20.37
C VAL A 705 -38.63 -9.38 21.82
N ASN A 706 -37.71 -10.26 22.21
CA ASN A 706 -36.95 -10.10 23.44
C ASN A 706 -35.67 -9.30 23.14
N LEU A 707 -35.35 -8.31 24.00
CA LEU A 707 -34.12 -7.55 23.87
C LEU A 707 -32.91 -8.45 24.12
N VAL A 708 -31.95 -8.46 23.21
CA VAL A 708 -30.73 -9.29 23.28
C VAL A 708 -29.45 -8.47 23.35
N ALA A 709 -29.43 -7.23 22.86
CA ALA A 709 -28.34 -6.27 23.02
C ALA A 709 -28.86 -4.82 22.89
N PHE A 710 -28.13 -3.85 23.44
CA PHE A 710 -28.38 -2.42 23.27
C PHE A 710 -27.08 -1.64 23.53
N ASP A 711 -26.95 -0.45 22.96
CA ASP A 711 -25.80 0.44 23.13
C ASP A 711 -26.17 1.90 22.78
N ASP A 712 -25.53 2.88 23.42
CA ASP A 712 -25.74 4.33 23.19
C ASP A 712 -24.48 5.11 22.78
N ASN A 713 -23.27 4.58 22.96
CA ASN A 713 -22.06 5.41 22.79
C ASN A 713 -20.76 4.66 22.44
N SER A 714 -20.80 3.36 22.18
CA SER A 714 -19.58 2.58 21.91
C SER A 714 -19.09 2.69 20.46
N GLY A 715 -19.87 3.30 19.57
CA GLY A 715 -19.49 3.62 18.19
C GLY A 715 -18.70 4.92 18.06
N SER A 716 -18.16 5.16 16.87
CA SER A 716 -17.33 6.34 16.56
C SER A 716 -18.05 7.65 16.89
N SER A 717 -17.30 8.66 17.36
CA SER A 717 -17.86 9.98 17.73
C SER A 717 -19.00 9.94 18.75
N GLY A 718 -19.07 8.92 19.61
CA GLY A 718 -20.14 8.78 20.62
C GLY A 718 -21.49 8.37 20.02
N ASN A 719 -21.48 7.69 18.87
CA ASN A 719 -22.64 7.02 18.28
C ASN A 719 -22.81 5.61 18.89
N ALA A 720 -23.86 4.87 18.53
CA ALA A 720 -24.15 3.56 19.10
C ALA A 720 -23.72 2.40 18.19
N HIS A 721 -23.13 1.34 18.78
CA HIS A 721 -22.61 0.17 18.07
C HIS A 721 -22.90 -1.15 18.80
N ILE A 722 -23.24 -2.22 18.06
CA ILE A 722 -23.48 -3.56 18.61
C ILE A 722 -22.79 -4.64 17.77
N THR A 723 -21.89 -5.42 18.38
CA THR A 723 -21.41 -6.70 17.83
C THR A 723 -22.22 -7.88 18.39
N PHE A 724 -22.74 -8.77 17.53
CA PHE A 724 -23.57 -9.89 17.96
C PHE A 724 -23.38 -11.17 17.13
N THR A 725 -23.13 -12.30 17.81
CA THR A 725 -23.18 -13.64 17.21
C THR A 725 -24.59 -14.21 17.27
N ALA A 726 -25.23 -14.40 16.12
CA ALA A 726 -26.57 -14.94 16.05
C ALA A 726 -26.61 -16.41 16.50
N THR A 727 -27.48 -16.75 17.45
CA THR A 727 -27.62 -18.13 17.95
C THR A 727 -28.66 -18.95 17.19
N THR A 728 -29.57 -18.28 16.46
CA THR A 728 -30.59 -18.89 15.60
C THR A 728 -30.69 -18.12 14.29
N SER A 729 -30.92 -18.80 13.16
CA SER A 729 -31.17 -18.13 11.88
C SER A 729 -32.62 -17.63 11.84
N GLY A 730 -32.84 -16.41 11.37
CA GLY A 730 -34.18 -15.83 11.25
C GLY A 730 -34.19 -14.30 11.28
N THR A 731 -35.39 -13.73 11.37
CA THR A 731 -35.58 -12.27 11.47
C THR A 731 -35.39 -11.79 12.91
N TYR A 732 -34.49 -10.83 13.08
CA TYR A 732 -34.27 -10.01 14.27
C TYR A 732 -34.79 -8.59 14.02
N TYR A 733 -34.87 -7.76 15.06
CA TYR A 733 -35.30 -6.37 14.94
C TYR A 733 -34.29 -5.41 15.55
N LEU A 734 -33.98 -4.33 14.83
CA LEU A 734 -33.12 -3.23 15.28
C LEU A 734 -34.01 -2.04 15.64
N GLY A 735 -33.79 -1.44 16.80
CA GLY A 735 -34.52 -0.24 17.25
C GLY A 735 -33.60 0.97 17.33
N ALA A 736 -34.05 2.12 16.84
CA ALA A 736 -33.32 3.38 16.89
C ALA A 736 -34.13 4.43 17.66
N SER A 737 -33.49 5.15 18.59
CA SER A 737 -34.08 6.30 19.27
C SER A 737 -33.01 7.31 19.69
N ASP A 738 -33.42 8.43 20.29
CA ASP A 738 -32.53 9.22 21.16
C ASP A 738 -32.61 8.68 22.59
N TYR A 739 -31.53 8.75 23.37
CA TYR A 739 -31.52 8.36 24.77
C TYR A 739 -32.36 9.32 25.65
N ASP A 740 -32.43 10.61 25.28
CA ASP A 740 -33.16 11.66 25.98
C ASP A 740 -34.42 12.12 25.22
N SER A 741 -34.43 13.34 24.67
CA SER A 741 -35.58 13.96 23.99
C SER A 741 -35.20 14.57 22.65
N GLY A 742 -34.00 14.24 22.17
CA GLY A 742 -33.50 14.65 20.87
C GLY A 742 -34.40 14.15 19.75
N ILE A 743 -34.42 14.93 18.69
CA ILE A 743 -35.14 14.66 17.45
C ILE A 743 -34.17 14.90 16.31
N GLY A 744 -34.32 14.17 15.20
CA GLY A 744 -33.42 14.32 14.05
C GLY A 744 -33.11 13.02 13.33
N GLY A 745 -32.38 13.13 12.23
CA GLY A 745 -32.08 12.01 11.34
C GLY A 745 -30.93 11.13 11.82
N TYR A 746 -30.96 9.86 11.45
CA TYR A 746 -29.90 8.88 11.70
C TYR A 746 -29.77 7.88 10.54
N THR A 747 -28.66 7.16 10.50
CA THR A 747 -28.42 6.01 9.62
C THR A 747 -28.18 4.74 10.43
N LEU A 748 -28.61 3.60 9.90
CA LEU A 748 -28.53 2.28 10.52
C LEU A 748 -27.94 1.25 9.54
N SER A 749 -26.88 0.55 9.94
CA SER A 749 -26.17 -0.45 9.12
C SER A 749 -26.14 -1.83 9.77
N ALA A 750 -25.83 -2.86 8.97
CA ALA A 750 -25.50 -4.20 9.45
C ALA A 750 -24.42 -4.80 8.53
N ALA A 751 -23.33 -5.29 9.09
CA ALA A 751 -22.24 -5.94 8.34
C ALA A 751 -21.98 -7.35 8.89
N THR A 752 -21.63 -8.30 8.01
CA THR A 752 -21.01 -9.54 8.45
C THR A 752 -19.64 -9.20 9.02
N ASN A 753 -19.42 -9.57 10.27
CA ASN A 753 -18.09 -9.53 10.84
C ASN A 753 -17.33 -10.74 10.26
N THR A 754 -16.75 -10.55 9.07
CA THR A 754 -15.87 -11.52 8.41
C THR A 754 -14.48 -11.43 9.01
N SER A 755 -14.34 -11.93 10.23
CA SER A 755 -13.02 -12.24 10.75
C SER A 755 -12.88 -13.74 10.94
N PRO A 756 -12.28 -14.49 10.01
CA PRO A 756 -11.29 -15.46 10.40
C PRO A 756 -10.05 -14.65 10.80
N GLY A 757 -9.83 -14.50 12.10
CA GLY A 757 -8.68 -13.75 12.59
C GLY A 757 -7.37 -14.23 11.97
N THR A 758 -6.60 -13.28 11.44
CA THR A 758 -5.13 -13.37 11.30
C THR A 758 -4.52 -12.00 11.54
N THR A 759 -3.46 -11.99 12.34
CA THR A 759 -2.74 -10.83 12.89
C THR A 759 -1.61 -10.36 11.96
N THR A 760 -1.89 -10.09 10.69
CA THR A 760 -0.86 -9.74 9.70
C THR A 760 -1.32 -8.63 8.77
N GLY A 761 -0.51 -7.59 8.66
CA GLY A 761 -0.74 -6.38 7.85
C GLY A 761 -1.25 -6.68 6.45
N LEU A 762 -2.30 -5.97 6.06
CA LEU A 762 -3.06 -6.11 4.84
C LEU A 762 -2.82 -4.92 3.93
N ILE A 763 -2.87 -5.15 2.62
CA ILE A 763 -3.11 -4.07 1.65
C ILE A 763 -4.62 -4.08 1.38
N ILE A 764 -5.27 -2.96 1.66
CA ILE A 764 -6.71 -2.78 1.53
C ILE A 764 -6.96 -1.74 0.45
N ASP A 765 -7.32 -2.24 -0.72
CA ASP A 765 -7.70 -1.45 -1.88
C ASP A 765 -9.18 -1.09 -1.84
N GLY A 766 -9.46 0.20 -1.95
CA GLY A 766 -10.75 0.77 -2.29
C GLY A 766 -11.04 0.71 -3.79
N THR A 767 -11.93 1.57 -4.22
CA THR A 767 -12.47 1.68 -5.57
C THR A 767 -12.37 3.12 -6.04
N ASN A 768 -12.79 3.41 -7.28
CA ASN A 768 -12.85 4.80 -7.75
C ASN A 768 -14.14 5.53 -7.30
N GLY A 769 -14.72 5.18 -6.15
CA GLY A 769 -15.82 5.92 -5.53
C GLY A 769 -15.69 5.93 -4.01
N ASP A 770 -16.55 6.70 -3.32
CA ASP A 770 -16.49 6.89 -1.87
C ASP A 770 -16.50 5.55 -1.09
N ASP A 771 -15.38 5.23 -0.45
CA ASP A 771 -15.15 3.99 0.28
C ASP A 771 -14.99 4.20 1.79
N ILE A 772 -15.24 3.14 2.55
CA ILE A 772 -14.92 3.08 3.99
C ILE A 772 -14.02 1.87 4.20
N LEU A 773 -12.74 2.12 4.45
CA LEU A 773 -11.70 1.10 4.61
C LEU A 773 -11.29 1.02 6.09
N HIS A 774 -11.23 -0.19 6.63
CA HIS A 774 -10.83 -0.45 8.03
C HIS A 774 -9.69 -1.47 8.09
N GLY A 775 -8.51 -1.06 8.58
CA GLY A 775 -7.31 -1.90 8.73
C GLY A 775 -7.41 -2.95 9.85
N GLN A 776 -8.11 -2.61 10.95
CA GLN A 776 -8.19 -3.44 12.16
C GLN A 776 -6.84 -3.53 12.88
N ASN A 777 -6.41 -4.67 13.44
CA ASN A 777 -5.09 -4.75 14.10
C ASN A 777 -4.04 -5.31 13.12
N GLY A 778 -2.95 -4.58 12.91
CA GLY A 778 -1.97 -4.89 11.89
C GLY A 778 -1.15 -3.66 11.53
N ASN A 779 -0.18 -3.81 10.63
CA ASN A 779 0.41 -2.66 9.96
C ASN A 779 -0.15 -2.69 8.54
N ASP A 780 -1.21 -1.94 8.32
CA ASP A 780 -2.03 -2.03 7.11
C ASP A 780 -1.70 -0.89 6.14
N ILE A 781 -1.84 -1.15 4.84
CA ILE A 781 -1.74 -0.14 3.77
C ILE A 781 -3.14 0.06 3.20
N LEU A 782 -3.68 1.26 3.33
CA LEU A 782 -5.02 1.62 2.85
C LEU A 782 -4.87 2.51 1.61
N ILE A 783 -5.52 2.11 0.52
CA ILE A 783 -5.48 2.80 -0.77
C ILE A 783 -6.91 3.12 -1.19
N GLY A 784 -7.34 4.38 -1.03
CA GLY A 784 -8.69 4.83 -1.38
C GLY A 784 -8.96 4.87 -2.89
N TYR A 785 -7.93 5.26 -3.68
CA TYR A 785 -8.04 5.66 -5.08
C TYR A 785 -8.78 6.98 -5.28
N ALA A 786 -10.00 6.97 -5.83
CA ALA A 786 -10.71 8.19 -6.19
C ALA A 786 -12.06 8.23 -5.51
N GLY A 787 -12.44 9.33 -4.86
CA GLY A 787 -13.69 9.37 -4.11
C GLY A 787 -13.55 10.28 -2.91
N ASN A 788 -14.56 10.33 -2.05
CA ASN A 788 -14.36 10.89 -0.71
C ASN A 788 -14.30 9.73 0.26
N ASP A 789 -13.09 9.33 0.65
CA ASP A 789 -12.89 8.07 1.35
C ASP A 789 -12.78 8.27 2.86
N ILE A 790 -13.16 7.24 3.61
CA ILE A 790 -12.91 7.12 5.03
C ILE A 790 -11.93 5.99 5.25
N LEU A 791 -10.69 6.33 5.64
CA LEU A 791 -9.62 5.37 5.88
C LEU A 791 -9.35 5.29 7.38
N ASP A 792 -9.58 4.13 7.98
CA ASP A 792 -9.34 3.88 9.40
C ASP A 792 -8.33 2.75 9.57
N GLY A 793 -7.08 3.07 9.89
CA GLY A 793 -6.01 2.08 10.05
C GLY A 793 -6.29 1.09 11.19
N GLY A 794 -6.95 1.55 12.25
CA GLY A 794 -7.24 0.74 13.42
C GLY A 794 -6.07 0.70 14.41
N GLY A 795 -5.35 -0.42 14.47
CA GLY A 795 -4.39 -0.74 15.52
C GLY A 795 -3.09 -1.32 15.00
N GLY A 796 -2.08 -0.48 14.84
CA GLY A 796 -0.70 -0.88 14.65
C GLY A 796 0.07 0.28 14.06
N THR A 797 0.73 0.08 12.92
CA THR A 797 1.40 1.16 12.18
C THR A 797 0.89 1.16 10.75
N ASP A 798 -0.06 2.04 10.50
CA ASP A 798 -0.87 2.01 9.29
C ASP A 798 -0.46 3.13 8.32
N THR A 799 -0.56 2.84 7.03
CA THR A 799 -0.11 3.72 5.94
C THR A 799 -1.24 4.02 4.96
N ALA A 800 -1.51 5.30 4.73
CA ALA A 800 -2.38 5.74 3.64
C ALA A 800 -1.52 6.10 2.43
N TYR A 801 -1.84 5.52 1.28
CA TYR A 801 -1.08 5.73 0.05
C TYR A 801 -1.80 6.66 -0.92
N TYR A 802 -1.06 7.63 -1.44
CA TYR A 802 -1.50 8.63 -2.42
C TYR A 802 -0.59 8.62 -3.65
N GLY A 803 -1.18 8.58 -4.85
CA GLY A 803 -0.43 8.39 -6.09
C GLY A 803 0.30 9.65 -6.61
N GLY A 804 -0.06 10.84 -6.12
CA GLY A 804 0.52 12.13 -6.49
C GLY A 804 1.67 12.58 -5.60
N ASN A 805 2.24 13.76 -5.90
CA ASN A 805 3.28 14.37 -5.07
C ASN A 805 2.65 15.12 -3.88
N ILE A 806 3.34 15.24 -2.74
CA ILE A 806 2.73 15.86 -1.54
C ILE A 806 2.21 17.31 -1.76
N ASN A 807 2.83 18.06 -2.68
CA ASN A 807 2.42 19.44 -2.97
C ASN A 807 1.12 19.54 -3.79
N GLU A 808 0.56 18.41 -4.19
CA GLU A 808 -0.71 18.25 -4.87
C GLU A 808 -1.88 18.11 -3.88
N TYR A 809 -1.62 18.00 -2.57
CA TYR A 809 -2.62 17.78 -1.55
C TYR A 809 -2.63 18.89 -0.48
N ASP A 810 -3.80 19.22 0.05
CA ASP A 810 -3.96 20.02 1.28
C ASP A 810 -4.27 19.09 2.45
N ILE A 811 -3.36 19.03 3.42
CA ILE A 811 -3.45 18.12 4.58
C ILE A 811 -3.76 18.93 5.83
N VAL A 812 -4.86 18.61 6.49
CA VAL A 812 -5.27 19.26 7.74
C VAL A 812 -5.36 18.22 8.86
N LEU A 813 -4.54 18.41 9.89
CA LEU A 813 -4.56 17.57 11.09
C LEU A 813 -5.54 18.10 12.14
N TYR A 814 -6.33 17.19 12.70
CA TYR A 814 -7.21 17.42 13.84
C TYR A 814 -6.75 16.59 15.04
N ASN A 815 -7.42 16.75 16.18
CA ASN A 815 -7.07 15.98 17.39
C ASN A 815 -7.49 14.51 17.30
N ASP A 816 -8.40 14.18 16.39
CA ASP A 816 -9.12 12.91 16.26
C ASP A 816 -9.04 12.32 14.84
N GLY A 817 -8.18 12.86 13.96
CA GLY A 817 -8.01 12.38 12.59
C GLY A 817 -7.34 13.41 11.69
N MET A 818 -7.35 13.15 10.38
CA MET A 818 -6.77 14.01 9.35
C MET A 818 -7.74 14.12 8.18
N THR A 819 -7.68 15.22 7.44
CA THR A 819 -8.34 15.32 6.13
C THR A 819 -7.33 15.62 5.05
N VAL A 820 -7.55 15.04 3.88
CA VAL A 820 -6.66 15.17 2.71
C VAL A 820 -7.52 15.60 1.54
N ASP A 821 -7.21 16.76 0.95
CA ASP A 821 -7.91 17.29 -0.23
C ASP A 821 -6.97 17.32 -1.42
N ASP A 822 -7.28 16.57 -2.47
CA ASP A 822 -6.51 16.58 -3.73
C ASP A 822 -6.78 17.86 -4.53
N LEU A 823 -5.74 18.67 -4.75
CA LEU A 823 -5.81 19.99 -5.38
C LEU A 823 -5.70 19.94 -6.91
N VAL A 824 -5.34 18.80 -7.51
CA VAL A 824 -5.00 18.70 -8.95
C VAL A 824 -5.52 17.44 -9.66
N GLY A 825 -5.92 16.40 -8.94
CA GLY A 825 -6.39 15.12 -9.47
C GLY A 825 -7.88 14.84 -9.20
N ASN A 826 -8.23 13.55 -9.16
CA ASN A 826 -9.59 13.04 -8.92
C ASN A 826 -9.67 12.23 -7.63
N GLU A 827 -8.62 12.27 -6.78
CA GLU A 827 -8.56 11.42 -5.59
C GLU A 827 -9.58 11.85 -4.54
N GLY A 828 -10.02 13.13 -4.56
CA GLY A 828 -11.16 13.66 -3.82
C GLY A 828 -10.82 14.11 -2.40
N PHE A 829 -11.81 14.13 -1.50
CA PHE A 829 -11.67 14.61 -0.12
C PHE A 829 -11.79 13.47 0.88
N ASP A 830 -10.67 13.12 1.52
CA ASP A 830 -10.60 11.97 2.40
C ASP A 830 -10.59 12.33 3.88
N GLN A 831 -11.08 11.40 4.69
CA GLN A 831 -11.04 11.43 6.15
C GLN A 831 -10.26 10.25 6.68
N LEU A 832 -9.16 10.51 7.37
CA LEU A 832 -8.23 9.51 7.87
C LEU A 832 -8.32 9.43 9.40
N TYR A 833 -8.40 8.21 9.92
CA TYR A 833 -8.45 7.87 11.33
C TYR A 833 -7.38 6.83 11.65
N ASN A 834 -6.72 6.95 12.81
CA ASN A 834 -5.70 6.00 13.27
C ASN A 834 -4.63 5.68 12.21
N MET A 835 -4.08 6.73 11.58
CA MET A 835 -3.03 6.61 10.56
C MET A 835 -1.70 7.14 11.10
N GLU A 836 -0.64 6.34 11.04
CA GLU A 836 0.70 6.73 11.47
C GLU A 836 1.58 7.21 10.32
N ARG A 837 1.25 6.82 9.08
CA ARG A 837 2.03 7.14 7.88
C ARG A 837 1.11 7.63 6.75
N MET A 838 1.62 8.58 5.99
CA MET A 838 1.14 8.89 4.64
C MET A 838 2.30 8.79 3.67
N GLU A 839 2.03 8.21 2.50
CA GLU A 839 3.03 7.99 1.46
C GLU A 839 2.56 8.63 0.15
N PHE A 840 3.43 9.47 -0.42
CA PHE A 840 3.23 10.16 -1.68
C PHE A 840 4.31 9.74 -2.67
N ALA A 841 4.13 10.08 -3.95
CA ALA A 841 5.08 9.74 -5.01
C ALA A 841 6.49 10.32 -4.83
N ASP A 842 6.64 11.43 -4.09
CA ASP A 842 7.91 12.13 -3.89
C ASP A 842 8.47 12.07 -2.45
N GLN A 843 7.65 11.80 -1.44
CA GLN A 843 8.08 11.69 -0.04
C GLN A 843 7.01 11.02 0.85
N GLY A 844 7.42 10.65 2.07
CA GLY A 844 6.53 10.18 3.12
C GLY A 844 6.39 11.20 4.25
N LEU A 845 5.27 11.12 4.96
CA LEU A 845 4.96 11.92 6.14
C LEU A 845 4.56 11.00 7.30
N ALA A 846 5.25 11.10 8.43
CA ALA A 846 5.00 10.28 9.62
C ALA A 846 4.40 11.10 10.77
N PHE A 847 3.37 10.56 11.43
CA PHE A 847 2.59 11.27 12.46
C PHE A 847 2.72 10.70 13.87
N ASP A 848 3.30 9.51 14.02
CA ASP A 848 3.65 8.88 15.29
C ASP A 848 4.87 9.57 15.95
N VAL A 849 4.64 10.76 16.50
CA VAL A 849 5.71 11.55 17.13
C VAL A 849 6.12 11.03 18.52
N ASP A 850 5.33 10.11 19.07
CA ASP A 850 5.44 9.63 20.45
C ASP A 850 5.88 8.17 20.54
N GLY A 851 6.78 7.88 21.49
CA GLY A 851 7.34 6.53 21.69
C GLY A 851 8.76 6.36 21.15
N PRO A 852 9.48 5.31 21.59
CA PRO A 852 10.90 5.12 21.27
C PRO A 852 11.16 4.49 19.90
N THR A 853 10.20 3.71 19.38
CA THR A 853 10.26 3.04 18.07
C THR A 853 9.41 3.75 17.02
N SER A 854 8.80 4.88 17.36
CA SER A 854 8.03 5.68 16.43
C SER A 854 8.93 6.59 15.59
N ALA A 855 8.41 7.19 14.52
CA ALA A 855 9.20 8.13 13.72
C ALA A 855 9.74 9.29 14.57
N GLY A 856 8.96 9.77 15.56
CA GLY A 856 9.43 10.76 16.51
C GLY A 856 10.53 10.25 17.44
N GLY A 857 10.45 8.98 17.88
CA GLY A 857 11.51 8.33 18.65
C GLY A 857 12.82 8.22 17.90
N ILE A 858 12.74 7.85 16.62
CA ILE A 858 13.89 7.72 15.73
C ILE A 858 14.49 9.09 15.43
N TYR A 859 13.65 10.09 15.14
CA TYR A 859 14.09 11.49 14.98
C TYR A 859 14.85 11.96 16.22
N ARG A 860 14.33 11.70 17.43
CA ARG A 860 14.98 12.03 18.70
C ARG A 860 16.29 11.28 18.88
N LEU A 861 16.33 9.98 18.59
CA LEU A 861 17.55 9.17 18.67
C LEU A 861 18.62 9.70 17.72
N TYR A 862 18.23 10.06 16.50
CA TYR A 862 19.12 10.56 15.46
C TYR A 862 19.68 11.93 15.84
N GLN A 863 18.82 12.87 16.24
CA GLN A 863 19.24 14.17 16.74
C GLN A 863 20.11 14.04 18.00
N ALA A 864 19.73 13.16 18.93
CA ALA A 864 20.48 12.90 20.16
C ALA A 864 21.88 12.35 19.90
N THR A 865 22.01 11.53 18.87
CA THR A 865 23.28 10.91 18.49
C THR A 865 24.20 11.92 17.83
N PHE A 866 23.70 12.67 16.85
CA PHE A 866 24.53 13.44 15.90
C PHE A 866 24.43 14.97 16.03
N ASP A 867 23.62 15.49 16.96
CA ASP A 867 23.41 16.94 17.22
C ASP A 867 23.02 17.72 15.95
N ARG A 868 22.18 17.12 15.11
CA ARG A 868 21.65 17.73 13.88
C ARG A 868 20.25 17.21 13.56
N THR A 869 19.51 17.99 12.77
CA THR A 869 18.28 17.50 12.14
C THR A 869 18.62 16.30 11.24
N PRO A 870 17.86 15.20 11.32
CA PRO A 870 18.05 14.04 10.44
C PRO A 870 17.89 14.43 8.97
N ASP A 871 18.67 13.81 8.10
CA ASP A 871 18.39 13.80 6.66
C ASP A 871 17.25 12.83 6.35
N TRP A 872 16.46 13.15 5.32
CA TRP A 872 15.21 12.45 5.02
C TRP A 872 15.43 10.98 4.59
N GLU A 873 16.52 10.69 3.89
CA GLU A 873 16.89 9.33 3.45
C GLU A 873 17.31 8.44 4.62
N GLY A 874 18.21 8.94 5.49
CA GLY A 874 18.62 8.21 6.68
C GLY A 874 17.48 8.03 7.67
N LEU A 875 16.62 9.04 7.82
CA LEU A 875 15.43 8.93 8.66
C LEU A 875 14.45 7.89 8.12
N GLY A 876 14.22 7.86 6.81
CA GLY A 876 13.36 6.88 6.16
C GLY A 876 13.87 5.44 6.27
N TYR A 877 15.18 5.23 6.15
CA TYR A 877 15.79 3.92 6.39
C TYR A 877 15.48 3.41 7.81
N TRP A 878 15.68 4.24 8.84
CA TRP A 878 15.49 3.82 10.22
C TRP A 878 14.01 3.68 10.60
N ILE A 879 13.12 4.51 10.04
CA ILE A 879 11.66 4.32 10.15
C ILE A 879 11.27 2.95 9.60
N ALA A 880 11.75 2.59 8.41
CA ALA A 880 11.47 1.28 7.82
C ALA A 880 11.98 0.10 8.67
N GLN A 881 13.12 0.24 9.35
CA GLN A 881 13.59 -0.79 10.28
C GLN A 881 12.71 -0.93 11.52
N ALA A 882 12.28 0.19 12.10
CA ALA A 882 11.39 0.20 13.26
C ALA A 882 10.03 -0.40 12.93
N ASP A 883 9.48 -0.07 11.75
CA ASP A 883 8.22 -0.62 11.25
C ASP A 883 8.32 -2.15 11.00
N ARG A 884 9.54 -2.69 10.76
CA ARG A 884 9.84 -4.14 10.72
C ARG A 884 10.09 -4.78 12.09
N GLY A 885 9.87 -4.03 13.16
CA GLY A 885 9.99 -4.49 14.54
C GLY A 885 11.40 -4.36 15.14
N GLU A 886 12.30 -3.60 14.51
CA GLU A 886 13.59 -3.30 15.13
C GLU A 886 13.41 -2.40 16.36
N GLY A 887 13.96 -2.82 17.50
CA GLY A 887 13.83 -2.08 18.75
C GLY A 887 14.77 -0.87 18.83
N ALA A 888 14.32 0.20 19.50
CA ALA A 888 15.09 1.43 19.67
C ALA A 888 16.51 1.25 20.25
N ILE A 889 16.70 0.23 21.09
CA ILE A 889 18.02 -0.11 21.65
C ILE A 889 18.95 -0.69 20.57
N ALA A 890 18.44 -1.52 19.66
CA ALA A 890 19.24 -2.10 18.58
C ALA A 890 19.69 -1.00 17.62
N MET A 891 18.76 -0.12 17.21
CA MET A 891 19.09 1.06 16.42
C MET A 891 20.12 1.95 17.13
N ALA A 892 19.92 2.26 18.42
CA ALA A 892 20.88 3.09 19.16
C ALA A 892 22.28 2.44 19.24
N ILE A 893 22.36 1.11 19.35
CA ILE A 893 23.63 0.37 19.28
C ILE A 893 24.27 0.54 17.89
N ASP A 894 23.50 0.40 16.81
CA ASP A 894 24.01 0.57 15.44
C ASP A 894 24.53 1.99 15.19
N PHE A 895 23.87 3.00 15.75
CA PHE A 895 24.34 4.38 15.71
C PHE A 895 25.70 4.53 16.38
N THR A 896 25.95 3.82 17.49
CA THR A 896 27.27 3.83 18.14
C THR A 896 28.38 3.19 17.31
N TYR A 897 28.02 2.30 16.38
CA TYR A 897 28.97 1.72 15.43
C TYR A 897 29.26 2.61 14.23
N SER A 898 28.46 3.66 14.00
CA SER A 898 28.69 4.60 12.90
C SER A 898 30.02 5.34 13.04
N THR A 899 30.66 5.59 11.90
CA THR A 899 31.91 6.36 11.85
C THR A 899 31.70 7.79 12.34
N GLU A 900 30.52 8.37 12.09
CA GLU A 900 30.14 9.71 12.54
C GLU A 900 30.09 9.79 14.08
N PHE A 901 29.43 8.83 14.74
CA PHE A 901 29.39 8.75 16.20
C PHE A 901 30.79 8.64 16.81
N GLN A 902 31.60 7.74 16.28
CA GLN A 902 32.97 7.51 16.75
C GLN A 902 33.83 8.79 16.67
N GLN A 903 33.72 9.54 15.58
CA GLN A 903 34.40 10.82 15.41
C GLN A 903 33.87 11.89 16.37
N MET A 904 32.55 11.97 16.53
CA MET A 904 31.91 12.98 17.36
C MET A 904 32.23 12.84 18.84
N TYR A 905 32.21 11.60 19.36
CA TYR A 905 32.47 11.33 20.78
C TYR A 905 33.93 10.96 21.08
N GLY A 906 34.80 10.99 20.08
CA GLY A 906 36.24 10.76 20.23
C GLY A 906 36.59 9.33 20.69
N VAL A 907 35.81 8.35 20.22
CA VAL A 907 35.98 6.93 20.54
C VAL A 907 36.28 6.14 19.26
N THR A 908 37.09 5.09 19.35
CA THR A 908 37.55 4.31 18.19
C THR A 908 37.29 2.81 18.35
N THR A 909 36.39 2.42 19.26
CA THR A 909 36.19 1.03 19.66
C THR A 909 34.82 0.53 19.21
N ARG A 910 34.77 -0.62 18.53
CA ARG A 910 33.55 -1.43 18.25
C ARG A 910 33.01 -2.14 19.50
N ASP A 911 33.47 -1.78 20.70
CA ASP A 911 32.99 -2.37 21.93
C ASP A 911 31.89 -1.50 22.54
N ASN A 912 30.72 -2.12 22.74
CA ASN A 912 29.55 -1.54 23.40
C ASN A 912 29.78 -1.08 24.86
N TYR A 913 30.96 -1.32 25.42
CA TYR A 913 31.35 -1.02 26.80
C TYR A 913 32.69 -0.27 26.84
N LEU A 914 32.61 1.05 27.02
CA LEU A 914 33.78 1.93 27.16
C LEU A 914 34.34 1.91 28.60
N THR A 915 35.63 2.23 28.78
CA THR A 915 36.25 2.30 30.12
C THR A 915 37.00 3.63 30.38
N GLY A 916 37.09 4.03 31.65
CA GLY A 916 37.92 5.17 32.08
C GLY A 916 37.38 6.55 31.68
N ALA A 917 38.26 7.47 31.27
CA ALA A 917 37.86 8.83 30.88
C ALA A 917 37.01 8.87 29.59
N ASN A 918 37.08 7.84 28.76
CA ASN A 918 36.33 7.78 27.50
C ASN A 918 34.83 7.72 27.76
N ILE A 919 34.40 6.94 28.77
CA ILE A 919 32.99 6.82 29.07
C ILE A 919 32.40 8.08 29.71
N GLU A 920 33.15 8.74 30.60
CA GLU A 920 32.73 10.02 31.17
C GLU A 920 32.54 11.08 30.07
N ASN A 921 33.40 11.09 29.04
CA ASN A 921 33.26 11.98 27.90
C ASN A 921 32.03 11.67 27.04
N VAL A 922 31.76 10.38 26.74
CA VAL A 922 30.59 9.99 25.94
C VAL A 922 29.29 10.31 26.66
N VAL A 923 29.17 9.92 27.93
CA VAL A 923 27.97 10.21 28.73
C VAL A 923 27.80 11.72 28.92
N SER A 924 28.88 12.47 29.15
CA SER A 924 28.80 13.94 29.21
C SER A 924 28.36 14.55 27.87
N GLY A 925 28.79 13.97 26.75
CA GLY A 925 28.38 14.33 25.40
C GLY A 925 26.87 14.11 25.20
N PHE A 926 26.32 13.00 25.66
CA PHE A 926 24.87 12.77 25.62
C PHE A 926 24.09 13.85 26.38
N TYR A 927 24.53 14.25 27.58
CA TYR A 927 23.86 15.35 28.28
C TYR A 927 23.93 16.69 27.52
N GLN A 928 25.04 16.96 26.82
CA GLN A 928 25.21 18.20 26.05
C GLN A 928 24.40 18.20 24.75
N HIS A 929 24.42 17.12 23.99
CA HIS A 929 23.77 17.05 22.68
C HIS A 929 22.28 16.73 22.80
N VAL A 930 21.88 15.95 23.81
CA VAL A 930 20.49 15.51 23.98
C VAL A 930 19.70 16.41 24.93
N LEU A 931 20.32 16.83 26.04
CA LEU A 931 19.63 17.62 27.07
C LEU A 931 20.03 19.10 27.04
N HIS A 932 20.95 19.49 26.14
CA HIS A 932 21.49 20.84 25.99
C HIS A 932 21.98 21.46 27.32
N ARG A 933 22.52 20.63 28.21
CA ARG A 933 23.05 21.05 29.52
C ARG A 933 24.22 20.19 29.97
N ALA A 934 24.93 20.67 30.99
CA ALA A 934 25.91 19.85 31.69
C ALA A 934 25.24 18.72 32.47
N ALA A 935 25.89 17.56 32.48
CA ALA A 935 25.48 16.43 33.31
C ALA A 935 25.54 16.81 34.78
N ASP A 936 24.50 16.47 35.54
CA ASP A 936 24.59 16.50 36.98
C ASP A 936 25.46 15.33 37.45
N GLN A 937 26.22 15.54 38.54
CA GLN A 937 27.22 14.56 38.96
C GLN A 937 26.60 13.21 39.36
N ALA A 938 25.35 13.20 39.83
CA ALA A 938 24.68 11.96 40.23
C ALA A 938 24.27 11.13 39.01
N GLY A 939 23.66 11.75 37.99
CA GLY A 939 23.31 11.12 36.72
C GLY A 939 24.53 10.65 35.93
N LEU A 940 25.58 11.47 35.84
CA LEU A 940 26.85 11.09 35.22
C LEU A 940 27.45 9.85 35.89
N ASN A 941 27.55 9.86 37.23
CA ASN A 941 28.08 8.72 37.98
C ASN A 941 27.22 7.46 37.81
N TYR A 942 25.90 7.59 37.72
CA TYR A 942 24.98 6.47 37.50
C TYR A 942 25.22 5.82 36.14
N TYR A 943 25.14 6.60 35.05
CA TYR A 943 25.28 6.08 33.69
C TYR A 943 26.68 5.55 33.40
N VAL A 944 27.72 6.21 33.92
CA VAL A 944 29.10 5.70 33.86
C VAL A 944 29.22 4.36 34.61
N ASN A 945 28.62 4.25 35.80
CA ASN A 945 28.72 3.02 36.59
C ASN A 945 28.01 1.84 35.91
N VAL A 946 26.79 1.99 35.41
CA VAL A 946 26.05 0.89 34.77
C VAL A 946 26.73 0.39 33.49
N ILE A 947 27.47 1.24 32.78
CA ILE A 947 28.24 0.79 31.62
C ILE A 947 29.56 0.13 32.07
N VAL A 948 30.27 0.68 33.06
CA VAL A 948 31.53 0.09 33.57
C VAL A 948 31.31 -1.26 34.26
N THR A 949 30.15 -1.47 34.89
CA THR A 949 29.77 -2.78 35.47
C THR A 949 29.16 -3.73 34.43
N HIS A 950 29.10 -3.32 33.15
CA HIS A 950 28.47 -4.03 32.04
C HIS A 950 26.98 -4.36 32.27
N GLU A 951 26.30 -3.57 33.09
CA GLU A 951 24.84 -3.67 33.26
C GLU A 951 24.09 -3.11 32.04
N LYS A 952 24.63 -2.08 31.38
CA LYS A 952 24.10 -1.49 30.14
C LYS A 952 25.20 -1.17 29.13
N THR A 953 24.90 -1.27 27.84
CA THR A 953 25.78 -0.80 26.76
C THR A 953 25.71 0.74 26.63
N VAL A 954 26.65 1.32 25.89
CA VAL A 954 26.59 2.73 25.49
C VAL A 954 25.33 3.02 24.68
N GLY A 955 24.97 2.15 23.72
CA GLY A 955 23.73 2.28 22.94
C GLY A 955 22.46 2.21 23.79
N GLN A 956 22.43 1.35 24.82
CA GLN A 956 21.30 1.31 25.77
C GLN A 956 21.17 2.62 26.57
N VAL A 957 22.29 3.21 26.99
CA VAL A 957 22.28 4.51 27.67
C VAL A 957 21.89 5.65 26.72
N LEU A 958 22.34 5.60 25.47
CA LEU A 958 21.94 6.54 24.43
C LEU A 958 20.43 6.51 24.20
N ALA A 959 19.84 5.33 24.03
CA ALA A 959 18.39 5.14 23.87
C ALA A 959 17.59 5.69 25.07
N GLU A 960 18.08 5.47 26.30
CA GLU A 960 17.42 5.97 27.51
C GLU A 960 17.48 7.50 27.65
N ILE A 961 18.58 8.11 27.22
CA ILE A 961 18.73 9.56 27.28
C ILE A 961 17.97 10.22 26.12
N SER A 962 17.98 9.61 24.92
CA SER A 962 17.26 10.11 23.75
C SER A 962 15.73 10.09 23.94
N ASP A 963 15.18 9.09 24.61
CA ASP A 963 13.74 9.01 24.89
C ASP A 963 13.35 9.64 26.25
N SER A 964 14.25 10.42 26.85
CA SER A 964 13.95 11.08 28.12
C SER A 964 12.86 12.16 27.95
N PRO A 965 12.01 12.38 28.99
CA PRO A 965 11.00 13.45 28.96
C PRO A 965 11.59 14.85 28.70
N GLU A 966 12.85 15.05 29.11
CA GLU A 966 13.56 16.31 28.91
C GLU A 966 13.96 16.52 27.45
N ASN A 967 14.39 15.47 26.73
CA ASN A 967 14.65 15.57 25.29
C ASN A 967 13.35 15.72 24.50
N TYR A 968 12.32 14.95 24.87
CA TYR A 968 11.01 15.00 24.24
C TYR A 968 10.43 16.41 24.17
N VAL A 969 10.47 17.15 25.29
CA VAL A 969 9.99 18.55 25.35
C VAL A 969 10.78 19.48 24.42
N GLN A 970 12.04 19.18 24.13
CA GLN A 970 12.90 20.00 23.27
C GLN A 970 12.66 19.74 21.79
N THR A 971 12.31 18.51 21.43
CA THR A 971 12.15 18.09 20.03
C THR A 971 10.71 18.15 19.54
N ILE A 972 9.71 17.98 20.42
CA ILE A 972 8.31 17.83 19.98
C ILE A 972 7.82 19.00 19.14
N GLY A 973 8.25 20.23 19.42
CA GLY A 973 7.90 21.41 18.62
C GLY A 973 8.42 21.41 17.18
N GLN A 974 9.39 20.55 16.85
CA GLN A 974 9.90 20.36 15.48
C GLN A 974 9.13 19.31 14.68
N MET A 975 8.29 18.52 15.33
CA MET A 975 7.57 17.37 14.74
C MET A 975 6.04 17.55 14.77
N GLN A 976 5.55 18.69 15.26
CA GLN A 976 4.12 18.93 15.52
C GLN A 976 3.19 18.80 14.30
N ASN A 977 3.72 18.89 13.08
CA ASN A 977 2.96 18.78 11.85
C ASN A 977 3.29 17.49 11.06
N GLY A 978 3.85 16.49 11.74
CA GLY A 978 4.42 15.32 11.11
C GLY A 978 5.91 15.50 10.77
N ILE A 979 6.54 14.40 10.34
CA ILE A 979 7.96 14.30 10.04
C ILE A 979 8.15 13.85 8.60
N ASP A 980 8.77 14.70 7.78
CA ASP A 980 9.11 14.37 6.39
C ASP A 980 10.25 13.34 6.33
N TYR A 981 10.12 12.35 5.45
CA TYR A 981 11.16 11.37 5.16
C TYR A 981 11.09 10.87 3.72
N VAL A 982 12.14 10.20 3.24
CA VAL A 982 12.11 9.48 1.96
C VAL A 982 11.79 8.01 2.26
N PRO A 983 10.64 7.46 1.81
CA PRO A 983 10.29 6.07 2.04
C PRO A 983 11.37 5.11 1.53
N TRP A 984 11.64 4.06 2.30
CA TRP A 984 12.70 3.11 2.01
C TRP A 984 12.13 1.73 1.64
N TYR A 985 12.03 1.47 0.34
CA TYR A 985 11.56 0.20 -0.21
C TYR A 985 12.76 -0.69 -0.59
N HIS A 986 13.17 -1.55 0.34
CA HIS A 986 14.18 -2.57 0.09
C HIS A 986 13.86 -3.87 0.80
#